data_AF-Q9VEP2-F1
#
_entry.id   AF-Q9VEP2-F1
#
_cell.length_a   1.000
_cell.length_b   1.000
_cell.length_c   1.000
_cell.angle_alpha   90.00
_cell.angle_beta   90.00
_cell.angle_gamma   90.00
#
_symmetry.space_group_name_H-M   'P 1'
#
loop_
_entity.id
_entity.type
_entity.pdbx_description
1 polymer ?
#
loop_
_entity_poly.entity_id
_entity_poly.type
_entity_poly.pdbx_seq_one_letter_code
_entity_poly.pdbx_strand_id
1 'polypeptide(L)'
;MHRIPLYMGSEPRPEASEYITMSEAMCPRNLIECELFLKILRKTTDKVFLDFSEVAEGCLNISKKCMNMKSPTVLKMTLQSLDEIICRAPSASPTCVDAIMARSVLYIKNNQNTTACNDLLYYESLDPALKTAEGTIISQILHCICLFVNREYEASKDKLSVVKGLIEDGTLADRSEVSPFLALIEQHEERINQARINVEFCKKVQTENFVPFKGFKLTRKIPFASQACDYSEKSIEKSGGVFASCDVPKGEIVLVENPVYFQFSAPFLNCELCGVHQQQLYTCDNCRYRSYCSKSCMKSDAEVHQYECYGYKIGLIPMLEANMLFRLFCEAGEYILPAIVDYAMDGGILSNPRDAWTFILEHAQEEEKTYNLVGELLATAPDYNLLTREKYTEIVTTAFRLSVFIYNDTRLAEKYFYLLALVKTDLITVMAAILLRLGGHVLLNSQRDNLCYRQREGIDAMNENNDEFENCGILPMPTDRISANVFSYYGVNAITDFVDCYNNVHDSLAEIEPEYPEKFSNDSPIFRFADRLHSICMQKYEIEAVEDLVSADTLPEQEINEILQIFNTSQRCQLLTNIAKYFQQFVYQYFHKIENTVQLKSTLCVTLKAFKQNCGTKNIKAIFLPNGKVVGVTAKKVHKGEELVICPDFARYRDQSRILDLARRGDFNFSTSIENEYENLEKMPSPEFVRHNKAFIAAIKKNLSAWIESRLDVNLQLNLTILYGTYNSFLALHCEEKDETRFLGVLKFSMFLALNGFLQHSTDNIVHFVELTETDDIHFKNIEIYRQSLCVIRCIIEQYINIMVNCPEVDSEYPKMVLVSSSFILKRLQIHAEALIDNEEASSLYMEYCTHHYKWKTVFNSFLTMPPDLKNFLVKSKK
;
A
#
# COMPACT_ATOMS: atom_id res chain seq x y z
N MET A 1 7.35 -9.67 22.95
CA MET A 1 7.24 -9.58 24.43
C MET A 1 6.22 -10.55 25.00
N HIS A 2 5.02 -10.68 24.42
CA HIS A 2 4.02 -11.65 24.88
C HIS A 2 4.49 -13.12 24.75
N ARG A 3 5.43 -13.40 23.84
CA ARG A 3 6.11 -14.71 23.70
C ARG A 3 6.83 -15.17 24.97
N ILE A 4 7.36 -14.25 25.78
CA ILE A 4 8.03 -14.61 27.03
C ILE A 4 6.93 -14.89 28.07
N PRO A 5 6.69 -16.15 28.48
CA PRO A 5 5.53 -16.47 29.32
C PRO A 5 5.72 -15.94 30.74
N LEU A 6 4.62 -15.55 31.39
CA LEU A 6 4.62 -15.25 32.83
C LEU A 6 4.87 -16.53 33.64
N TYR A 7 5.42 -16.41 34.85
CA TYR A 7 5.50 -17.52 35.78
C TYR A 7 4.15 -17.69 36.48
N MET A 8 3.44 -18.77 36.18
CA MET A 8 2.17 -19.12 36.81
C MET A 8 2.26 -20.54 37.39
N GLY A 9 1.72 -20.74 38.60
CA GLY A 9 1.76 -22.05 39.29
C GLY A 9 0.83 -23.09 38.66
N SER A 10 -0.23 -22.63 38.01
CA SER A 10 -1.13 -23.40 37.15
C SER A 10 -1.42 -22.61 35.89
N GLU A 11 -1.69 -23.31 34.78
CA GLU A 11 -2.12 -22.65 33.55
C GLU A 11 -3.43 -21.88 33.78
N PRO A 12 -3.57 -20.67 33.20
CA PRO A 12 -4.75 -19.85 33.37
C PRO A 12 -5.96 -20.52 32.71
N ARG A 13 -7.10 -20.53 33.40
CA ARG A 13 -8.31 -21.22 32.97
C ARG A 13 -9.28 -20.24 32.29
N PRO A 14 -9.70 -20.46 31.03
CA PRO A 14 -10.65 -19.60 30.31
C PRO A 14 -11.98 -19.37 31.05
N GLU A 15 -12.37 -20.27 31.95
CA GLU A 15 -13.60 -20.21 32.73
C GLU A 15 -13.49 -19.34 33.99
N ALA A 16 -12.28 -19.01 34.43
CA ALA A 16 -12.06 -18.14 35.58
C ALA A 16 -12.37 -16.68 35.23
N SER A 17 -12.80 -15.88 36.21
CA SER A 17 -12.96 -14.45 35.98
C SER A 17 -11.62 -13.78 35.71
N GLU A 18 -11.64 -12.66 34.98
CA GLU A 18 -10.42 -11.93 34.62
C GLU A 18 -9.64 -11.48 35.86
N TYR A 19 -10.36 -11.08 36.91
CA TYR A 19 -9.75 -10.72 38.20
C TYR A 19 -9.03 -11.89 38.87
N ILE A 20 -9.63 -13.09 38.88
CA ILE A 20 -8.99 -14.28 39.48
C ILE A 20 -7.72 -14.62 38.69
N THR A 21 -7.83 -14.66 37.36
CA THR A 21 -6.70 -14.93 36.46
C THR A 21 -5.55 -13.95 36.68
N MET A 22 -5.85 -12.66 36.82
CA MET A 22 -4.84 -11.63 37.04
C MET A 22 -4.28 -11.63 38.46
N SER A 23 -5.06 -12.04 39.45
CA SER A 23 -4.59 -12.24 40.83
C SER A 23 -3.61 -13.41 40.91
N GLU A 24 -3.82 -14.47 40.13
CA GLU A 24 -2.88 -15.59 40.02
C GLU A 24 -1.60 -15.21 39.24
N ALA A 25 -1.73 -14.40 38.20
CA ALA A 25 -0.58 -13.85 37.48
C ALA A 25 0.23 -12.85 38.33
N MET A 26 -0.41 -12.17 39.28
CA MET A 26 0.22 -11.22 40.18
C MET A 26 1.09 -11.94 41.22
N CYS A 27 2.39 -12.03 40.94
CA CYS A 27 3.39 -12.47 41.90
C CYS A 27 4.63 -11.56 41.87
N PRO A 28 5.42 -11.49 42.96
CA PRO A 28 6.62 -10.65 43.02
C PRO A 28 7.59 -10.88 41.86
N ARG A 29 7.73 -12.14 41.40
CA ARG A 29 8.62 -12.49 40.29
C ARG A 29 8.16 -11.86 38.97
N ASN A 30 6.88 -11.98 38.61
CA ASN A 30 6.34 -11.41 37.37
C ASN A 30 6.41 -9.89 37.39
N LEU A 31 6.08 -9.25 38.53
CA LEU A 31 6.15 -7.80 38.68
C LEU A 31 7.58 -7.28 38.51
N ILE A 32 8.54 -7.87 39.23
CA ILE A 32 9.96 -7.48 39.15
C ILE A 32 10.51 -7.70 37.74
N GLU A 33 10.20 -8.83 37.11
CA GLU A 33 10.64 -9.13 35.74
C GLU A 33 10.08 -8.10 34.75
N CYS A 34 8.79 -7.77 34.83
CA CYS A 34 8.19 -6.75 33.97
C CYS A 34 8.81 -5.37 34.17
N GLU A 35 9.08 -4.96 35.41
CA GLU A 35 9.77 -3.69 35.70
C GLU A 35 11.20 -3.65 35.15
N LEU A 36 11.93 -4.77 35.24
CA LEU A 36 13.26 -4.90 34.65
C LEU A 36 13.19 -4.82 33.13
N PHE A 37 12.17 -5.42 32.51
CA PHE A 37 11.96 -5.34 31.07
C PHE A 37 11.74 -3.89 30.61
N LEU A 38 10.92 -3.11 31.32
CA LEU A 38 10.72 -1.69 31.01
C LEU A 38 12.03 -0.90 31.09
N LYS A 39 12.83 -1.13 32.13
CA LYS A 39 14.15 -0.49 32.29
C LYS A 39 15.11 -0.86 31.15
N ILE A 40 15.11 -2.12 30.73
CA ILE A 40 15.93 -2.61 29.60
C ILE A 40 15.49 -1.95 28.30
N LEU A 41 14.19 -1.99 27.99
CA LEU A 41 13.64 -1.38 26.78
C LEU A 41 14.00 0.11 26.70
N ARG A 42 13.83 0.85 27.81
CA ARG A 42 14.23 2.25 27.90
C ARG A 42 15.72 2.45 27.62
N LYS A 43 16.59 1.79 28.38
CA LYS A 43 18.06 1.97 28.28
C LYS A 43 18.58 1.62 26.89
N THR A 44 18.08 0.52 26.31
CA THR A 44 18.51 0.07 24.99
C THR A 44 17.99 1.00 23.90
N THR A 45 16.74 1.43 23.99
CA THR A 45 16.16 2.39 23.04
C THR A 45 16.91 3.72 23.06
N ASP A 46 17.14 4.30 24.24
CA ASP A 46 17.84 5.58 24.37
C ASP A 46 19.26 5.49 23.78
N LYS A 47 19.95 4.35 23.97
CA LYS A 47 21.25 4.09 23.34
C LYS A 47 21.17 4.05 21.82
N VAL A 48 20.25 3.27 21.25
CA VAL A 48 20.12 3.13 19.79
C VAL A 48 19.78 4.47 19.13
N PHE A 49 18.92 5.29 19.73
CA PHE A 49 18.60 6.62 19.19
C PHE A 49 19.76 7.63 19.32
N LEU A 50 20.61 7.49 20.33
CA LEU A 50 21.85 8.25 20.42
C LEU A 50 22.78 7.88 19.26
N ASP A 51 22.98 6.58 19.03
CA ASP A 51 23.81 6.07 17.91
C ASP A 51 23.27 6.58 16.55
N PHE A 52 21.94 6.56 16.34
CA PHE A 52 21.33 7.13 15.14
C PHE A 52 21.59 8.63 14.99
N SER A 53 21.55 9.39 16.10
CA SER A 53 21.81 10.83 16.09
C SER A 53 23.25 11.14 15.67
N GLU A 54 24.22 10.31 16.07
CA GLU A 54 25.63 10.51 15.75
C GLU A 54 25.94 10.24 14.27
N VAL A 55 25.21 9.32 13.64
CA VAL A 55 25.49 8.88 12.26
C VAL A 55 24.63 9.61 11.21
N ALA A 56 23.47 10.17 11.61
CA ALA A 56 22.49 10.76 10.69
C ALA A 56 23.06 11.85 9.77
N GLU A 57 23.92 12.73 10.29
CA GLU A 57 24.55 13.78 9.49
C GLU A 57 25.49 13.21 8.42
N GLY A 58 26.26 12.17 8.76
CA GLY A 58 27.10 11.44 7.82
C GLY A 58 26.28 10.81 6.68
N CYS A 59 25.17 10.15 7.02
CA CYS A 59 24.26 9.56 6.04
C CYS A 59 23.61 10.60 5.13
N LEU A 60 23.22 11.75 5.67
CA LEU A 60 22.68 12.87 4.87
C LEU A 60 23.72 13.39 3.88
N ASN A 61 24.97 13.57 4.32
CA ASN A 61 26.05 14.05 3.47
C ASN A 61 26.36 13.08 2.31
N ILE A 62 26.29 11.77 2.56
CA ILE A 62 26.40 10.75 1.52
C ILE A 62 25.22 10.85 0.55
N SER A 63 24.00 10.94 1.07
CA SER A 63 22.78 11.07 0.27
C SER A 63 22.81 12.29 -0.65
N LYS A 64 23.18 13.48 -0.13
CA LYS A 64 23.33 14.72 -0.91
C LYS A 64 24.34 14.56 -2.06
N LYS A 65 25.45 13.84 -1.86
CA LYS A 65 26.42 13.55 -2.93
C LYS A 65 25.83 12.62 -4.00
N CYS A 66 25.06 11.61 -3.58
CA CYS A 66 24.43 10.63 -4.47
C CYS A 66 23.28 11.21 -5.31
N MET A 67 22.59 12.26 -4.84
CA MET A 67 21.51 12.94 -5.59
C MET A 67 21.91 13.56 -6.94
N ASN A 68 23.22 13.74 -7.18
CA ASN A 68 23.75 14.25 -8.44
C ASN A 68 24.16 13.14 -9.42
N MET A 69 24.08 11.87 -8.98
CA MET A 69 24.37 10.72 -9.82
C MET A 69 23.16 10.37 -10.68
N LYS A 70 23.40 9.92 -11.93
CA LYS A 70 22.34 9.57 -12.89
C LYS A 70 21.82 8.13 -12.75
N SER A 71 22.41 7.31 -11.87
CA SER A 71 22.06 5.90 -11.73
C SER A 71 20.71 5.72 -11.01
N PRO A 72 19.70 5.08 -11.62
CA PRO A 72 18.40 4.84 -10.98
C PRO A 72 18.51 4.06 -9.67
N THR A 73 19.38 3.04 -9.63
CA THR A 73 19.64 2.23 -8.42
C THR A 73 20.17 3.09 -7.28
N VAL A 74 21.13 3.97 -7.58
CA VAL A 74 21.69 4.89 -6.58
C VAL A 74 20.64 5.87 -6.08
N LEU A 75 19.80 6.42 -6.97
CA LEU A 75 18.72 7.33 -6.57
C LEU A 75 17.66 6.62 -5.71
N LYS A 76 17.32 5.37 -6.00
CA LYS A 76 16.43 4.55 -5.15
C LYS A 76 17.02 4.35 -3.75
N MET A 77 18.30 3.96 -3.66
CA MET A 77 19.00 3.82 -2.38
C MET A 77 19.09 5.15 -1.62
N THR A 78 19.29 6.25 -2.36
CA THR A 78 19.33 7.61 -1.79
C THR A 78 17.97 7.97 -1.20
N LEU A 79 16.87 7.67 -1.91
CA LEU A 79 15.51 7.91 -1.40
C LEU A 79 15.26 7.11 -0.12
N GLN A 80 15.58 5.81 -0.12
CA GLN A 80 15.44 4.94 1.06
C GLN A 80 16.26 5.46 2.26
N SER A 81 17.49 5.94 2.01
CA SER A 81 18.32 6.52 3.06
C SER A 81 17.74 7.82 3.60
N LEU A 82 17.17 8.67 2.75
CA LEU A 82 16.49 9.90 3.18
C LEU A 82 15.24 9.58 3.99
N ASP A 83 14.45 8.60 3.56
CA ASP A 83 13.26 8.17 4.29
C ASP A 83 13.62 7.62 5.68
N GLU A 84 14.71 6.87 5.81
CA GLU A 84 15.22 6.40 7.10
C GLU A 84 15.63 7.56 8.01
N ILE A 85 16.37 8.55 7.50
CA ILE A 85 16.74 9.75 8.26
C ILE A 85 15.48 10.48 8.74
N ILE A 86 14.52 10.72 7.83
CA ILE A 86 13.27 11.43 8.12
C ILE A 86 12.41 10.67 9.14
N CYS A 87 12.48 9.34 9.17
CA CYS A 87 11.70 8.52 10.09
C CYS A 87 12.39 8.27 11.44
N ARG A 88 13.73 8.28 11.49
CA ARG A 88 14.50 7.78 12.65
C ARG A 88 15.43 8.79 13.31
N ALA A 89 15.99 9.76 12.58
CA ALA A 89 16.85 10.79 13.18
C ALA A 89 16.05 11.68 14.15
N PRO A 90 16.67 12.41 15.10
CA PRO A 90 15.96 13.35 15.94
C PRO A 90 15.18 14.38 15.12
N SER A 91 13.89 14.54 15.40
CA SER A 91 12.99 15.44 14.67
C SER A 91 13.41 16.91 14.80
N ALA A 92 13.88 17.30 15.98
CA ALA A 92 14.42 18.63 16.28
C ALA A 92 15.90 18.77 15.88
N SER A 93 16.29 18.23 14.72
CA SER A 93 17.63 18.38 14.16
C SER A 93 17.59 19.07 12.80
N PRO A 94 18.58 19.91 12.46
CA PRO A 94 18.74 20.43 11.10
C PRO A 94 18.86 19.31 10.07
N THR A 95 19.47 18.17 10.44
CA THR A 95 19.60 16.98 9.59
C THR A 95 18.25 16.44 9.10
N CYS A 96 17.24 16.38 9.98
CA CYS A 96 15.90 15.94 9.59
C CYS A 96 15.24 16.92 8.62
N VAL A 97 15.34 18.22 8.90
CA VAL A 97 14.81 19.31 8.08
C VAL A 97 15.43 19.30 6.68
N ASP A 98 16.75 19.17 6.60
CA ASP A 98 17.50 19.06 5.35
C ASP A 98 17.18 17.79 4.58
N ALA A 99 16.94 16.66 5.25
CA ALA A 99 16.55 15.42 4.59
C ALA A 99 15.19 15.54 3.89
N ILE A 100 14.23 16.24 4.51
CA ILE A 100 12.91 16.53 3.90
C ILE A 100 13.08 17.40 2.66
N MET A 101 13.93 18.42 2.71
CA MET A 101 14.24 19.25 1.55
C MET A 101 14.94 18.45 0.44
N ALA A 102 15.92 17.62 0.80
CA ALA A 102 16.61 16.77 -0.16
C ALA A 102 15.66 15.79 -0.85
N ARG A 103 14.73 15.19 -0.09
CA ARG A 103 13.72 14.28 -0.62
C ARG A 103 12.75 14.98 -1.57
N SER A 104 12.31 16.20 -1.25
CA SER A 104 11.44 16.98 -2.13
C SER A 104 12.11 17.31 -3.48
N VAL A 105 13.39 17.70 -3.46
CA VAL A 105 14.19 17.94 -4.68
C VAL A 105 14.29 16.68 -5.52
N LEU A 106 14.48 15.51 -4.90
CA LEU A 106 14.53 14.23 -5.60
C LEU A 106 13.19 13.89 -6.26
N TYR A 107 12.07 14.13 -5.57
CA TYR A 107 10.73 13.95 -6.15
C TYR A 107 10.49 14.87 -7.36
N ILE A 108 10.91 16.13 -7.29
CA ILE A 108 10.81 17.07 -8.42
C ILE A 108 11.63 16.59 -9.62
N LYS A 109 12.88 16.15 -9.38
CA LYS A 109 13.75 15.56 -10.43
C LYS A 109 13.10 14.35 -11.10
N ASN A 110 12.30 13.58 -10.36
CA ASN A 110 11.57 12.41 -10.85
C ASN A 110 10.16 12.75 -11.38
N ASN A 111 9.84 14.03 -11.59
CA ASN A 111 8.51 14.52 -12.01
C ASN A 111 7.34 14.16 -11.07
N GLN A 112 7.62 13.79 -9.81
CA GLN A 112 6.63 13.48 -8.78
C GLN A 112 6.23 14.74 -7.99
N ASN A 113 5.77 15.77 -8.71
CA ASN A 113 5.51 17.12 -8.16
C ASN A 113 4.42 17.15 -7.09
N THR A 114 3.40 16.29 -7.17
CA THR A 114 2.36 16.16 -6.13
C THR A 114 2.94 15.65 -4.80
N THR A 115 3.84 14.66 -4.86
CA THR A 115 4.56 14.15 -3.67
C THR A 115 5.54 15.19 -3.13
N ALA A 116 6.23 15.91 -4.01
CA ALA A 116 7.12 17.01 -3.61
C ALA A 116 6.36 18.13 -2.88
N CYS A 117 5.17 18.52 -3.35
CA CYS A 117 4.32 19.50 -2.66
C CYS A 117 4.10 19.14 -1.20
N ASN A 118 3.81 17.87 -0.89
CA ASN A 118 3.56 17.44 0.49
C ASN A 118 4.79 17.61 1.38
N ASP A 119 6.00 17.31 0.88
CA ASP A 119 7.24 17.52 1.63
C ASP A 119 7.51 18.99 1.87
N LEU A 120 7.25 19.83 0.87
CA LEU A 120 7.46 21.27 0.97
C LEU A 120 6.45 21.91 1.94
N LEU A 121 5.18 21.48 1.91
CA LEU A 121 4.17 21.83 2.90
C LEU A 121 4.55 21.36 4.31
N TYR A 122 5.07 20.15 4.42
CA TYR A 122 5.53 19.63 5.70
C TYR A 122 6.73 20.42 6.22
N TYR A 123 7.72 20.71 5.37
CA TYR A 123 8.88 21.55 5.66
C TYR A 123 8.47 22.94 6.16
N GLU A 124 7.49 23.58 5.51
CA GLU A 124 6.92 24.87 5.95
C GLU A 124 6.40 24.80 7.39
N SER A 125 5.80 23.68 7.79
CA SER A 125 5.24 23.49 9.13
C SER A 125 6.27 23.24 10.25
N LEU A 126 7.53 23.01 9.92
CA LEU A 126 8.60 22.75 10.90
C LEU A 126 9.08 24.02 11.60
N ASP A 127 9.80 23.86 12.71
CA ASP A 127 10.38 24.96 13.48
C ASP A 127 11.28 25.84 12.60
N PRO A 128 11.00 27.15 12.45
CA PRO A 128 11.84 28.08 11.72
C PRO A 128 13.30 28.14 12.23
N ALA A 129 13.54 27.87 13.51
CA ALA A 129 14.88 27.92 14.10
C ALA A 129 15.84 26.85 13.54
N LEU A 130 15.30 25.80 12.93
CA LEU A 130 16.06 24.70 12.34
C LEU A 130 16.29 24.89 10.83
N LYS A 131 15.74 25.96 10.22
CA LYS A 131 15.81 26.22 8.78
C LYS A 131 16.84 27.29 8.50
N THR A 132 17.54 27.17 7.38
CA THR A 132 18.36 28.24 6.84
C THR A 132 17.49 29.24 6.06
N ALA A 133 17.96 30.48 5.92
CA ALA A 133 17.27 31.47 5.09
C ALA A 133 17.22 31.01 3.63
N GLU A 134 18.34 30.47 3.15
CA GLU A 134 18.50 29.86 1.83
C GLU A 134 17.52 28.71 1.62
N GLY A 135 17.45 27.76 2.57
CA GLY A 135 16.54 26.62 2.52
C GLY A 135 15.07 27.03 2.52
N THR A 136 14.73 28.09 3.26
CA THR A 136 13.37 28.67 3.28
C THR A 136 12.99 29.23 1.91
N ILE A 137 13.88 30.01 1.28
CA ILE A 137 13.65 30.58 -0.05
C ILE A 137 13.54 29.46 -1.10
N ILE A 138 14.45 28.49 -1.08
CA ILE A 138 14.43 27.33 -1.98
C ILE A 138 13.11 26.56 -1.82
N SER A 139 12.66 26.31 -0.59
CA SER A 139 11.38 25.66 -0.31
C SER A 139 10.21 26.38 -0.99
N GLN A 140 10.13 27.71 -0.84
CA GLN A 140 9.02 28.49 -1.37
C GLN A 140 9.03 28.51 -2.91
N ILE A 141 10.21 28.63 -3.52
CA ILE A 141 10.39 28.55 -4.97
C ILE A 141 9.90 27.20 -5.50
N LEU A 142 10.40 26.11 -4.93
CA LEU A 142 10.03 24.76 -5.36
C LEU A 142 8.53 24.49 -5.17
N HIS A 143 7.95 24.98 -4.09
CA HIS A 143 6.53 24.80 -3.80
C HIS A 143 5.66 25.55 -4.82
N CYS A 144 6.03 26.79 -5.15
CA CYS A 144 5.38 27.57 -6.19
C CYS A 144 5.35 26.84 -7.54
N ILE A 145 6.50 26.27 -7.94
CA ILE A 145 6.65 25.52 -9.19
C ILE A 145 5.82 24.23 -9.15
N CYS A 146 5.86 23.48 -8.05
CA CYS A 146 5.09 22.24 -7.93
C CYS A 146 3.58 22.50 -8.03
N LEU A 147 3.06 23.56 -7.39
CA LEU A 147 1.66 23.98 -7.51
C LEU A 147 1.30 24.32 -8.97
N PHE A 148 2.16 25.06 -9.66
CA PHE A 148 1.96 25.39 -11.07
C PHE A 148 1.90 24.12 -11.95
N VAL A 149 2.83 23.19 -11.75
CA VAL A 149 2.90 21.93 -12.49
C VAL A 149 1.69 21.04 -12.19
N ASN A 150 1.23 21.02 -10.95
CA ASN A 150 -0.01 20.34 -10.53
C ASN A 150 -1.29 21.07 -10.98
N ARG A 151 -1.17 22.19 -11.70
CA ARG A 151 -2.28 23.03 -12.21
C ARG A 151 -3.11 23.73 -11.12
N GLU A 152 -2.56 23.90 -9.93
CA GLU A 152 -3.13 24.72 -8.85
C GLU A 152 -2.73 26.19 -9.06
N TYR A 153 -3.28 26.83 -10.09
CA TYR A 153 -2.79 28.13 -10.58
C TYR A 153 -2.97 29.29 -9.59
N GLU A 154 -4.12 29.38 -8.92
CA GLU A 154 -4.36 30.43 -7.92
C GLU A 154 -3.40 30.27 -6.73
N ALA A 155 -3.27 29.06 -6.19
CA ALA A 155 -2.33 28.77 -5.11
C ALA A 155 -0.87 29.05 -5.51
N SER A 156 -0.49 28.73 -6.76
CA SER A 156 0.83 29.04 -7.30
C SER A 156 1.08 30.55 -7.40
N LYS A 157 0.07 31.32 -7.84
CA LYS A 157 0.17 32.78 -7.95
C LYS A 157 0.30 33.45 -6.59
N ASP A 158 -0.50 33.02 -5.60
CA ASP A 158 -0.38 33.48 -4.22
C ASP A 158 1.01 33.16 -3.64
N LYS A 159 1.51 31.94 -3.91
CA LYS A 159 2.84 31.52 -3.48
C LYS A 159 3.96 32.31 -4.18
N LEU A 160 3.81 32.67 -5.45
CA LEU A 160 4.75 33.52 -6.18
C LEU A 160 4.88 34.91 -5.55
N SER A 161 3.79 35.51 -5.08
CA SER A 161 3.83 36.77 -4.35
C SER A 161 4.64 36.67 -3.05
N VAL A 162 4.50 35.57 -2.31
CA VAL A 162 5.30 35.30 -1.09
C VAL A 162 6.78 35.15 -1.43
N VAL A 163 7.12 34.40 -2.49
CA VAL A 163 8.51 34.22 -2.95
C VAL A 163 9.16 35.56 -3.27
N LYS A 164 8.47 36.45 -3.98
CA LYS A 164 9.01 37.79 -4.31
C LYS A 164 9.31 38.62 -3.08
N GLY A 165 8.38 38.66 -2.11
CA GLY A 165 8.61 39.36 -0.84
C GLY A 165 9.86 38.85 -0.11
N LEU A 166 10.04 37.53 -0.05
CA LEU A 166 11.22 36.92 0.59
C LEU A 166 12.54 37.24 -0.13
N ILE A 167 12.52 37.34 -1.47
CA ILE A 167 13.72 37.69 -2.26
C ILE A 167 14.08 39.17 -2.06
N GLU A 168 13.09 40.05 -1.99
CA GLU A 168 13.29 41.50 -1.76
C GLU A 168 13.80 41.79 -0.34
N ASP A 169 13.29 41.09 0.67
CA ASP A 169 13.65 41.28 2.08
C ASP A 169 14.98 40.59 2.47
N GLY A 170 15.44 39.60 1.71
CA GLY A 170 16.51 38.68 2.09
C GLY A 170 17.94 39.18 1.84
N THR A 171 18.72 39.42 2.90
CA THR A 171 20.20 39.42 2.81
C THR A 171 20.71 37.97 2.75
N LEU A 172 20.82 37.42 1.53
CA LEU A 172 21.39 36.08 1.29
C LEU A 172 22.90 36.06 1.58
N ALA A 173 23.35 35.16 2.47
CA ALA A 173 24.76 35.03 2.81
C ALA A 173 25.55 34.34 1.68
N ASP A 174 24.96 33.33 1.04
CA ASP A 174 25.52 32.65 -0.12
C ASP A 174 24.51 32.60 -1.28
N ARG A 175 24.70 33.49 -2.26
CA ARG A 175 23.86 33.47 -3.46
C ARG A 175 24.08 32.24 -4.33
N SER A 176 25.21 31.52 -4.21
CA SER A 176 25.56 30.43 -5.12
C SER A 176 24.61 29.23 -5.02
N GLU A 177 24.16 28.90 -3.81
CA GLU A 177 23.24 27.78 -3.56
C GLU A 177 21.82 28.08 -4.08
N VAL A 178 21.38 29.33 -3.97
CA VAL A 178 20.02 29.77 -4.36
C VAL A 178 19.92 30.13 -5.84
N SER A 179 21.04 30.47 -6.50
CA SER A 179 21.10 30.93 -7.90
C SER A 179 20.38 30.03 -8.91
N PRO A 180 20.54 28.69 -8.89
CA PRO A 180 19.85 27.81 -9.83
C PRO A 180 18.33 27.84 -9.68
N PHE A 181 17.84 28.02 -8.45
CA PHE A 181 16.41 28.07 -8.14
C PHE A 181 15.80 29.42 -8.51
N LEU A 182 16.56 30.52 -8.39
CA LEU A 182 16.13 31.84 -8.87
C LEU A 182 15.94 31.84 -10.39
N ALA A 183 16.89 31.28 -11.13
CA ALA A 183 16.75 31.14 -12.58
C ALA A 183 15.54 30.28 -12.96
N LEU A 184 15.27 29.22 -12.17
CA LEU A 184 14.12 28.35 -12.39
C LEU A 184 12.78 29.09 -12.18
N ILE A 185 12.63 29.88 -11.11
CA ILE A 185 11.38 30.61 -10.88
C ILE A 185 11.15 31.71 -11.90
N GLU A 186 12.20 32.42 -12.32
CA GLU A 186 12.13 33.44 -13.39
C GLU A 186 11.59 32.84 -14.70
N GLN A 187 12.03 31.63 -15.05
CA GLN A 187 11.52 30.91 -16.23
C GLN A 187 10.03 30.56 -16.13
N HIS A 188 9.53 30.30 -14.93
CA HIS A 188 8.14 29.93 -14.68
C HIS A 188 7.22 31.14 -14.43
N GLU A 189 7.77 32.28 -14.03
CA GLU A 189 7.02 33.47 -13.62
C GLU A 189 6.06 33.97 -14.71
N GLU A 190 6.53 34.14 -15.96
CA GLU A 190 5.66 34.58 -17.05
C GLU A 190 4.50 33.61 -17.26
N ARG A 191 4.74 32.31 -17.12
CA ARG A 191 3.74 31.25 -17.33
C ARG A 191 2.72 31.21 -16.20
N ILE A 192 3.14 31.40 -14.95
CA ILE A 192 2.27 31.46 -13.78
C ILE A 192 1.35 32.69 -13.89
N ASN A 193 1.90 33.85 -14.24
CA ASN A 193 1.12 35.09 -14.39
C ASN A 193 0.15 35.04 -15.58
N GLN A 194 0.47 34.30 -16.64
CA GLN A 194 -0.38 34.13 -17.83
C GLN A 194 -1.41 33.01 -17.71
N ALA A 195 -1.38 32.19 -16.65
CA ALA A 195 -2.30 31.06 -16.49
C ALA A 195 -3.75 31.56 -16.50
N ARG A 196 -4.38 31.44 -17.68
CA ARG A 196 -5.75 31.87 -17.97
C ARG A 196 -6.75 31.05 -17.16
N ILE A 197 -7.95 31.60 -17.07
CA ILE A 197 -9.22 31.04 -16.55
C ILE A 197 -9.49 29.66 -17.21
N ASN A 198 -8.75 28.63 -16.81
CA ASN A 198 -9.10 27.25 -17.06
C ASN A 198 -10.08 26.90 -15.97
N VAL A 199 -11.32 26.64 -16.39
CA VAL A 199 -12.42 26.20 -15.55
C VAL A 199 -11.91 25.07 -14.65
N GLU A 200 -11.67 25.37 -13.38
CA GLU A 200 -11.44 24.35 -12.37
C GLU A 200 -12.70 23.48 -12.37
N PHE A 201 -12.64 22.32 -13.00
CA PHE A 201 -13.56 21.23 -12.75
C PHE A 201 -13.27 20.63 -11.36
N CYS A 202 -13.20 21.49 -10.35
CA CYS A 202 -13.33 21.09 -8.96
C CYS A 202 -14.81 20.79 -8.76
N LYS A 203 -15.28 19.67 -9.29
CA LYS A 203 -16.46 19.02 -8.73
C LYS A 203 -16.02 18.64 -7.32
N LYS A 204 -16.22 19.55 -6.36
CA LYS A 204 -16.15 19.21 -4.94
C LYS A 204 -17.11 18.05 -4.81
N VAL A 205 -16.56 16.84 -4.76
CA VAL A 205 -17.31 15.66 -4.44
C VAL A 205 -17.86 15.97 -3.06
N GLN A 206 -19.12 16.40 -3.02
CA GLN A 206 -19.84 16.50 -1.77
C GLN A 206 -19.85 15.07 -1.26
N THR A 207 -19.01 14.81 -0.25
CA THR A 207 -19.06 13.57 0.51
C THR A 207 -20.41 13.57 1.22
N GLU A 208 -21.43 13.02 0.56
CA GLU A 208 -22.67 12.66 1.25
C GLU A 208 -22.30 11.62 2.31
N ASN A 209 -22.69 11.92 3.54
CA ASN A 209 -22.49 10.99 4.63
C ASN A 209 -23.41 9.80 4.40
N PHE A 210 -22.85 8.59 4.35
CA PHE A 210 -23.64 7.36 4.36
C PHE A 210 -24.51 7.32 5.62
N VAL A 211 -25.82 7.18 5.44
CA VAL A 211 -26.79 7.02 6.53
C VAL A 211 -27.53 5.70 6.30
N PRO A 212 -27.69 4.84 7.34
CA PRO A 212 -28.51 3.65 7.22
C PRO A 212 -29.96 3.97 6.84
N PHE A 213 -30.65 3.02 6.23
CA PHE A 213 -32.08 3.03 5.99
C PHE A 213 -32.82 3.40 7.28
N LYS A 214 -33.73 4.38 7.22
CA LYS A 214 -34.41 4.96 8.40
C LYS A 214 -33.49 5.57 9.48
N GLY A 215 -32.23 5.83 9.19
CA GLY A 215 -31.27 6.41 10.14
C GLY A 215 -30.70 5.39 11.14
N PHE A 216 -29.86 5.90 12.04
CA PHE A 216 -29.17 5.10 13.05
C PHE A 216 -30.10 4.66 14.18
N LYS A 217 -29.94 3.41 14.64
CA LYS A 217 -30.68 2.84 15.77
C LYS A 217 -30.23 3.43 17.11
N LEU A 218 -28.92 3.68 17.27
CA LEU A 218 -28.29 4.25 18.47
C LEU A 218 -28.57 3.47 19.78
N THR A 219 -28.93 2.19 19.68
CA THR A 219 -29.05 1.28 20.83
C THR A 219 -27.71 0.72 21.23
N ARG A 220 -27.57 0.25 22.48
CA ARG A 220 -26.30 -0.23 23.03
C ARG A 220 -25.59 -1.33 22.23
N LYS A 221 -26.33 -2.30 21.67
CA LYS A 221 -25.75 -3.47 20.98
C LYS A 221 -25.59 -3.29 19.46
N ILE A 222 -26.44 -2.47 18.84
CA ILE A 222 -26.41 -2.21 17.38
C ILE A 222 -26.49 -0.71 17.05
N PRO A 223 -25.64 0.14 17.64
CA PRO A 223 -25.75 1.61 17.53
C PRO A 223 -25.68 2.12 16.10
N PHE A 224 -24.84 1.48 15.27
CA PHE A 224 -24.56 1.89 13.90
C PHE A 224 -25.43 1.17 12.85
N ALA A 225 -26.37 0.33 13.29
CA ALA A 225 -27.33 -0.32 12.43
C ALA A 225 -28.51 0.62 12.12
N SER A 226 -29.29 0.23 11.11
CA SER A 226 -30.55 0.85 10.75
C SER A 226 -31.60 0.76 11.87
N GLN A 227 -32.46 1.78 11.98
CA GLN A 227 -33.68 1.70 12.82
C GLN A 227 -34.61 0.53 12.44
N ALA A 228 -34.47 0.00 11.21
CA ALA A 228 -35.15 -1.19 10.74
C ALA A 228 -34.57 -2.50 11.28
N CYS A 229 -33.59 -2.45 12.18
CA CYS A 229 -32.97 -3.61 12.82
C CYS A 229 -33.31 -3.66 14.32
N ASP A 230 -33.53 -4.86 14.85
CA ASP A 230 -33.64 -5.15 16.27
C ASP A 230 -32.60 -6.21 16.65
N TYR A 231 -31.99 -6.07 17.83
CA TYR A 231 -31.09 -7.09 18.37
C TYR A 231 -31.84 -8.00 19.32
N SER A 232 -31.77 -9.31 19.10
CA SER A 232 -32.26 -10.32 20.04
C SER A 232 -31.11 -10.86 20.84
N GLU A 233 -31.18 -10.77 22.17
CA GLU A 233 -30.17 -11.32 23.07
C GLU A 233 -30.11 -12.85 23.01
N LYS A 234 -28.92 -13.38 23.29
CA LYS A 234 -28.66 -14.80 23.40
C LYS A 234 -29.39 -15.32 24.64
N SER A 235 -30.35 -16.24 24.44
CA SER A 235 -30.97 -17.00 25.53
C SER A 235 -30.33 -18.38 25.62
N ILE A 236 -30.69 -19.17 26.64
CA ILE A 236 -30.24 -20.56 26.79
C ILE A 236 -30.59 -21.40 25.54
N GLU A 237 -31.69 -21.06 24.85
CA GLU A 237 -32.23 -21.82 23.72
C GLU A 237 -31.90 -21.23 22.33
N LYS A 238 -31.59 -19.94 22.25
CA LYS A 238 -31.37 -19.24 20.96
C LYS A 238 -30.06 -18.46 20.97
N SER A 239 -29.27 -18.61 19.90
CA SER A 239 -28.16 -17.71 19.62
C SER A 239 -28.68 -16.29 19.43
N GLY A 240 -27.99 -15.29 20.01
CA GLY A 240 -28.28 -13.89 19.74
C GLY A 240 -28.03 -13.53 18.27
N GLY A 241 -28.69 -12.48 17.79
CA GLY A 241 -28.58 -12.03 16.40
C GLY A 241 -29.33 -10.75 16.11
N VAL A 242 -29.14 -10.22 14.89
CA VAL A 242 -29.81 -9.01 14.40
C VAL A 242 -30.95 -9.41 13.46
N PHE A 243 -32.13 -8.85 13.67
CA PHE A 243 -33.35 -9.19 12.93
C PHE A 243 -34.01 -7.95 12.36
N ALA A 244 -34.72 -8.10 11.23
CA ALA A 244 -35.41 -7.00 10.60
C ALA A 244 -36.71 -6.66 11.37
N SER A 245 -36.82 -5.43 11.88
CA SER A 245 -38.02 -4.94 12.55
C SER A 245 -39.16 -4.61 11.56
N CYS A 246 -38.81 -4.40 10.29
CA CYS A 246 -39.72 -4.17 9.17
C CYS A 246 -39.09 -4.66 7.86
N ASP A 247 -39.86 -4.72 6.78
CA ASP A 247 -39.34 -5.08 5.46
C ASP A 247 -38.27 -4.06 5.00
N VAL A 248 -37.12 -4.56 4.55
CA VAL A 248 -36.02 -3.77 4.00
C VAL A 248 -35.85 -4.09 2.51
N PRO A 249 -35.95 -3.09 1.61
CA PRO A 249 -35.69 -3.29 0.18
C PRO A 249 -34.27 -3.79 -0.11
N LYS A 250 -34.08 -4.36 -1.31
CA LYS A 250 -32.75 -4.72 -1.84
C LYS A 250 -31.95 -3.44 -2.14
N GLY A 251 -30.64 -3.45 -1.85
CA GLY A 251 -29.73 -2.34 -2.15
C GLY A 251 -29.69 -1.25 -1.08
N GLU A 252 -30.45 -1.42 0.00
CA GLU A 252 -30.50 -0.46 1.11
C GLU A 252 -29.37 -0.68 2.10
N ILE A 253 -28.88 0.42 2.67
CA ILE A 253 -27.82 0.39 3.67
C ILE A 253 -28.42 0.05 5.04
N VAL A 254 -28.04 -1.07 5.64
CA VAL A 254 -28.52 -1.49 6.98
C VAL A 254 -27.50 -1.27 8.09
N LEU A 255 -26.26 -0.99 7.73
CA LEU A 255 -25.15 -0.77 8.66
C LEU A 255 -24.19 0.28 8.08
N VAL A 256 -23.84 1.29 8.86
CA VAL A 256 -22.74 2.22 8.55
C VAL A 256 -21.90 2.41 9.79
N GLU A 257 -20.81 1.66 9.90
CA GLU A 257 -19.96 1.70 11.08
C GLU A 257 -18.60 2.29 10.71
N ASN A 258 -18.23 3.40 11.37
CA ASN A 258 -16.83 3.82 11.40
C ASN A 258 -16.07 2.87 12.33
N PRO A 259 -14.85 2.47 11.97
CA PRO A 259 -14.05 1.65 12.86
C PRO A 259 -13.74 2.47 14.12
N VAL A 260 -13.87 1.83 15.29
CA VAL A 260 -13.49 2.49 16.55
C VAL A 260 -11.99 2.75 16.54
N TYR A 261 -11.25 1.69 16.24
CA TYR A 261 -9.81 1.70 16.05
C TYR A 261 -9.47 0.72 14.93
N PHE A 262 -8.40 1.03 14.22
CA PHE A 262 -7.74 0.09 13.34
C PHE A 262 -6.25 0.04 13.67
N GLN A 263 -5.64 -1.12 13.44
CA GLN A 263 -4.22 -1.36 13.63
C GLN A 263 -3.66 -2.04 12.40
N PHE A 264 -2.49 -1.60 12.00
CA PHE A 264 -1.72 -2.25 10.94
C PHE A 264 -0.65 -3.15 11.55
N SER A 265 -0.49 -4.34 10.98
CA SER A 265 0.57 -5.28 11.39
C SER A 265 1.95 -4.91 10.88
N ALA A 266 2.06 -4.05 9.87
CA ALA A 266 3.32 -3.58 9.32
C ALA A 266 3.37 -2.05 9.50
N PRO A 267 4.29 -1.52 10.33
CA PRO A 267 4.45 -0.09 10.53
C PRO A 267 5.02 0.60 9.28
N PHE A 268 4.99 1.94 9.25
CA PHE A 268 5.62 2.78 8.21
C PHE A 268 5.06 2.65 6.78
N LEU A 269 3.90 2.00 6.61
CA LEU A 269 3.26 1.86 5.30
C LEU A 269 2.01 2.72 5.13
N ASN A 270 1.31 3.04 6.22
CA ASN A 270 0.12 3.89 6.17
C ASN A 270 0.16 4.97 7.24
N CYS A 271 -0.69 5.97 7.02
CA CYS A 271 -1.06 6.89 8.08
C CYS A 271 -1.83 6.16 9.18
N GLU A 272 -1.35 6.27 10.42
CA GLU A 272 -1.93 5.67 11.62
C GLU A 272 -3.27 6.31 12.02
N LEU A 273 -3.58 7.51 11.50
CA LEU A 273 -4.85 8.21 11.77
C LEU A 273 -5.89 8.02 10.67
N CYS A 274 -5.55 8.28 9.40
CA CYS A 274 -6.53 8.22 8.31
C CYS A 274 -6.54 6.87 7.58
N GLY A 275 -5.56 5.99 7.83
CA GLY A 275 -5.46 4.67 7.22
C GLY A 275 -5.02 4.66 5.75
N VAL A 276 -4.75 5.84 5.16
CA VAL A 276 -4.35 5.95 3.76
C VAL A 276 -2.91 5.45 3.59
N HIS A 277 -2.73 4.54 2.62
CA HIS A 277 -1.42 4.09 2.16
C HIS A 277 -0.75 5.20 1.35
N GLN A 278 0.46 5.59 1.76
CA GLN A 278 1.27 6.56 1.03
C GLN A 278 2.73 6.16 1.12
N GLN A 279 3.47 6.34 0.02
CA GLN A 279 4.92 6.17 0.01
C GLN A 279 5.61 7.18 0.94
N GLN A 280 5.01 8.36 1.07
CA GLN A 280 5.53 9.47 1.85
C GLN A 280 4.81 9.56 3.20
N LEU A 281 5.53 9.21 4.26
CA LEU A 281 5.05 9.30 5.63
C LEU A 281 6.06 10.03 6.51
N TYR A 282 5.57 10.55 7.62
CA TYR A 282 6.33 11.24 8.65
C TYR A 282 6.07 10.57 9.99
N THR A 283 7.12 10.27 10.75
CA THR A 283 6.95 9.70 12.09
C THR A 283 6.74 10.78 13.14
N CYS A 284 6.01 10.46 14.21
CA CYS A 284 5.87 11.32 15.40
C CYS A 284 7.23 11.85 15.86
N ASP A 285 7.29 13.14 16.16
CA ASP A 285 8.50 13.85 16.58
C ASP A 285 9.21 13.21 17.80
N ASN A 286 8.45 12.54 18.67
CA ASN A 286 8.94 11.95 19.91
C ASN A 286 9.20 10.43 19.81
N CYS A 287 8.20 9.64 19.43
CA CYS A 287 8.35 8.18 19.42
C CYS A 287 9.04 7.64 18.17
N ARG A 288 9.08 8.42 17.08
CA ARG A 288 9.70 8.05 15.79
C ARG A 288 9.20 6.71 15.23
N TYR A 289 7.96 6.34 15.58
CA TYR A 289 7.33 5.07 15.20
C TYR A 289 5.97 5.29 14.51
N ARG A 290 5.00 5.88 15.22
CA ARG A 290 3.68 6.23 14.64
C ARG A 290 3.88 7.13 13.41
N SER A 291 3.29 6.73 12.30
CA SER A 291 3.50 7.34 10.98
C SER A 291 2.25 8.06 10.50
N TYR A 292 2.42 9.24 9.90
CA TYR A 292 1.32 10.09 9.44
C TYR A 292 1.60 10.62 8.04
N CYS A 293 0.57 10.81 7.24
CA CYS A 293 0.69 11.39 5.89
C CYS A 293 0.87 12.92 5.91
N SER A 294 0.58 13.60 7.03
CA SER A 294 0.70 15.06 7.13
C SER A 294 0.81 15.53 8.58
N LYS A 295 1.26 16.78 8.77
CA LYS A 295 1.27 17.43 10.08
C LYS A 295 -0.14 17.63 10.65
N SER A 296 -1.15 17.77 9.78
CA SER A 296 -2.56 17.84 10.21
C SER A 296 -2.99 16.54 10.87
N CYS A 297 -2.73 15.38 10.25
CA CYS A 297 -3.03 14.09 10.86
C CYS A 297 -2.26 13.90 12.18
N MET A 298 -0.98 14.26 12.22
CA MET A 298 -0.18 14.17 13.44
C MET A 298 -0.76 15.03 14.58
N LYS A 299 -1.21 16.26 14.29
CA LYS A 299 -1.84 17.16 15.28
C LYS A 299 -3.19 16.65 15.74
N SER A 300 -3.99 16.09 14.83
CA SER A 300 -5.30 15.52 15.17
C SER A 300 -5.20 14.29 16.07
N ASP A 301 -4.17 13.45 15.90
CA ASP A 301 -3.96 12.28 16.78
C ASP A 301 -3.25 12.63 18.09
N ALA A 302 -2.68 13.84 18.23
CA ALA A 302 -1.79 14.20 19.35
C ALA A 302 -2.42 14.04 20.74
N GLU A 303 -3.72 14.34 20.88
CA GLU A 303 -4.44 14.26 22.15
C GLU A 303 -4.54 12.83 22.68
N VAL A 304 -4.72 11.85 21.80
CA VAL A 304 -4.74 10.42 22.17
C VAL A 304 -3.32 9.88 22.23
N HIS A 305 -2.50 10.22 21.23
CA HIS A 305 -1.14 9.72 21.08
C HIS A 305 -0.23 10.07 22.26
N GLN A 306 -0.43 11.21 22.94
CA GLN A 306 0.42 11.62 24.07
C GLN A 306 0.53 10.56 25.17
N TYR A 307 -0.50 9.73 25.38
CA TYR A 307 -0.52 8.70 26.42
C TYR A 307 0.23 7.42 26.01
N GLU A 308 0.19 7.07 24.73
CA GLU A 308 0.82 5.87 24.18
C GLU A 308 2.23 6.14 23.61
N CYS A 309 2.58 7.40 23.35
CA CYS A 309 3.81 7.81 22.66
C CYS A 309 5.06 7.20 23.30
N TYR A 310 5.15 7.19 24.62
CA TYR A 310 6.29 6.59 25.32
C TYR A 310 6.37 5.07 25.12
N GLY A 311 5.23 4.38 25.14
CA GLY A 311 5.13 2.94 24.89
C GLY A 311 5.53 2.56 23.47
N TYR A 312 5.24 3.43 22.49
CA TYR A 312 5.76 3.31 21.13
C TYR A 312 7.27 3.55 21.06
N LYS A 313 7.76 4.60 21.74
CA LYS A 313 9.19 4.96 21.73
C LYS A 313 10.05 3.78 22.17
N ILE A 314 9.73 3.17 23.30
CA ILE A 314 10.49 2.03 23.86
C ILE A 314 10.20 0.70 23.15
N GLY A 315 9.28 0.66 22.19
CA GLY A 315 8.92 -0.54 21.42
C GLY A 315 7.95 -1.49 22.12
N LEU A 316 7.44 -1.15 23.32
CA LEU A 316 6.55 -2.03 24.09
C LEU A 316 5.22 -2.28 23.39
N ILE A 317 4.50 -1.22 23.01
CA ILE A 317 3.17 -1.33 22.37
C ILE A 317 3.25 -2.11 21.06
N PRO A 318 4.22 -1.83 20.15
CA PRO A 318 4.44 -2.65 18.97
C PRO A 318 4.74 -4.13 19.26
N MET A 319 5.66 -4.42 20.18
CA MET A 319 6.07 -5.80 20.53
C MET A 319 5.00 -6.62 21.27
N LEU A 320 3.96 -5.94 21.77
CA LEU A 320 2.77 -6.55 22.35
C LEU A 320 1.58 -6.54 21.38
N GLU A 321 1.70 -5.89 20.22
CA GLU A 321 0.59 -5.62 19.30
C GLU A 321 -0.64 -4.98 19.98
N ALA A 322 -0.39 -4.17 21.01
CA ALA A 322 -1.41 -3.72 21.95
C ALA A 322 -1.97 -2.31 21.65
N ASN A 323 -1.90 -1.86 20.39
CA ASN A 323 -2.32 -0.52 19.98
C ASN A 323 -3.80 -0.25 20.29
N MET A 324 -4.69 -1.06 19.70
CA MET A 324 -6.14 -0.92 19.92
C MET A 324 -6.50 -1.13 21.39
N LEU A 325 -5.83 -2.08 22.05
CA LEU A 325 -6.05 -2.39 23.45
C LEU A 325 -5.69 -1.21 24.37
N PHE A 326 -4.56 -0.53 24.13
CA PHE A 326 -4.15 0.62 24.91
C PHE A 326 -5.16 1.77 24.78
N ARG A 327 -5.63 2.08 23.57
CA ARG A 327 -6.63 3.14 23.36
C ARG A 327 -7.98 2.81 23.99
N LEU A 328 -8.45 1.56 23.86
CA LEU A 328 -9.66 1.10 24.57
C LEU A 328 -9.54 1.20 26.09
N PHE A 329 -8.34 1.00 26.65
CA PHE A 329 -8.10 1.20 28.07
C PHE A 329 -8.19 2.67 28.48
N CYS A 330 -7.67 3.61 27.68
CA CYS A 330 -7.85 5.03 27.93
C CYS A 330 -9.33 5.43 27.93
N GLU A 331 -10.09 4.97 26.93
CA GLU A 331 -11.54 5.18 26.89
C GLU A 331 -12.27 4.52 28.08
N ALA A 332 -11.82 3.34 28.53
CA ALA A 332 -12.34 2.69 29.74
C ALA A 332 -12.11 3.55 30.98
N GLY A 333 -10.91 4.15 31.10
CA GLY A 333 -10.61 5.07 32.19
C GLY A 333 -11.52 6.30 32.19
N GLU A 334 -11.77 6.89 31.02
CA GLU A 334 -12.68 8.04 30.87
C GLU A 334 -14.13 7.69 31.16
N TYR A 335 -14.53 6.47 30.79
CA TYR A 335 -15.84 5.93 31.07
C TYR A 335 -16.07 5.65 32.57
N ILE A 336 -15.10 5.04 33.24
CA ILE A 336 -15.22 4.58 34.63
C ILE A 336 -15.07 5.75 35.62
N LEU A 337 -14.24 6.75 35.30
CA LEU A 337 -13.89 7.83 36.23
C LEU A 337 -15.12 8.54 36.84
N PRO A 338 -16.13 8.99 36.07
CA PRO A 338 -17.33 9.62 36.63
C PRO A 338 -18.05 8.73 37.65
N ALA A 339 -18.17 7.43 37.39
CA ALA A 339 -18.80 6.49 38.31
C ALA A 339 -18.04 6.37 39.63
N ILE A 340 -16.71 6.32 39.57
CA ILE A 340 -15.87 6.29 40.77
C ILE A 340 -16.03 7.60 41.56
N VAL A 341 -16.08 8.75 40.86
CA VAL A 341 -16.28 10.06 41.50
C VAL A 341 -17.63 10.11 42.22
N ASP A 342 -18.72 9.70 41.56
CA ASP A 342 -20.05 9.70 42.15
C ASP A 342 -20.12 8.79 43.38
N TYR A 343 -19.58 7.56 43.27
CA TYR A 343 -19.50 6.63 44.40
C TYR A 343 -18.69 7.20 45.58
N ALA A 344 -17.58 7.88 45.29
CA ALA A 344 -16.76 8.51 46.32
C ALA A 344 -17.45 9.72 46.98
N MET A 345 -18.23 10.50 46.22
CA MET A 345 -19.00 11.64 46.73
C MET A 345 -20.15 11.20 47.65
N ASP A 346 -20.71 10.01 47.40
CA ASP A 346 -21.69 9.37 48.29
C ASP A 346 -21.06 8.74 49.55
N GLY A 347 -19.76 8.94 49.76
CA GLY A 347 -19.00 8.43 50.91
C GLY A 347 -18.52 6.98 50.75
N GLY A 348 -18.65 6.40 49.56
CA GLY A 348 -18.13 5.08 49.23
C GLY A 348 -16.60 5.07 49.16
N ILE A 349 -15.99 3.97 49.64
CA ILE A 349 -14.55 3.74 49.54
C ILE A 349 -14.31 2.36 48.93
N LEU A 350 -13.59 2.30 47.82
CA LEU A 350 -13.16 1.06 47.16
C LEU A 350 -11.71 0.75 47.57
N SER A 351 -11.53 -0.03 48.63
CA SER A 351 -10.20 -0.42 49.17
C SER A 351 -9.81 -1.88 48.88
N ASN A 352 -10.74 -2.68 48.34
CA ASN A 352 -10.51 -4.07 47.96
C ASN A 352 -10.52 -4.18 46.43
N PRO A 353 -9.50 -4.78 45.80
CA PRO A 353 -9.43 -4.86 44.35
C PRO A 353 -10.54 -5.71 43.73
N ARG A 354 -11.05 -6.72 44.44
CA ARG A 354 -12.19 -7.52 43.98
C ARG A 354 -13.47 -6.69 43.94
N ASP A 355 -13.68 -5.85 44.95
CA ASP A 355 -14.87 -5.00 45.05
C ASP A 355 -14.80 -3.89 44.00
N ALA A 356 -13.60 -3.33 43.75
CA ALA A 356 -13.37 -2.38 42.67
C ALA A 356 -13.66 -2.99 41.28
N TRP A 357 -13.20 -4.22 41.03
CA TRP A 357 -13.53 -4.93 39.78
C TRP A 357 -15.04 -5.19 39.64
N THR A 358 -15.68 -5.65 40.71
CA THR A 358 -17.12 -5.92 40.72
C THR A 358 -17.93 -4.65 40.46
N PHE A 359 -17.55 -3.55 41.12
CA PHE A 359 -18.14 -2.22 40.90
C PHE A 359 -18.09 -1.78 39.44
N ILE A 360 -16.94 -1.97 38.76
CA ILE A 360 -16.80 -1.62 37.34
C ILE A 360 -17.76 -2.44 36.47
N LEU A 361 -17.91 -3.73 36.77
CA LEU A 361 -18.80 -4.61 36.02
C LEU A 361 -20.27 -4.27 36.23
N GLU A 362 -20.67 -4.03 37.48
CA GLU A 362 -22.04 -3.65 37.84
C GLU A 362 -22.41 -2.30 37.23
N HIS A 363 -21.53 -1.30 37.34
CA HIS A 363 -21.73 0.00 36.70
C HIS A 363 -21.93 -0.15 35.19
N ALA A 364 -21.05 -0.91 34.53
CA ALA A 364 -21.17 -1.17 33.10
C ALA A 364 -22.50 -1.87 32.77
N GLN A 365 -23.00 -2.78 33.60
CA GLN A 365 -24.27 -3.48 33.36
C GLN A 365 -25.49 -2.58 33.55
N GLU A 366 -25.51 -1.74 34.59
CA GLU A 366 -26.66 -0.90 34.97
C GLU A 366 -26.88 0.31 34.04
N GLU A 367 -25.84 0.80 33.36
CA GLU A 367 -25.99 1.95 32.48
C GLU A 367 -26.74 1.61 31.18
N GLU A 368 -28.04 1.94 31.15
CA GLU A 368 -28.88 1.86 29.94
C GLU A 368 -29.05 3.22 29.22
N LYS A 369 -28.76 4.34 29.90
CA LYS A 369 -29.24 5.67 29.47
C LYS A 369 -28.46 6.27 28.30
N THR A 370 -27.17 5.98 28.19
CA THR A 370 -26.27 6.53 27.16
C THR A 370 -25.43 5.44 26.55
N TYR A 371 -25.43 5.31 25.21
CA TYR A 371 -24.55 4.36 24.55
C TYR A 371 -23.09 4.77 24.79
N ASN A 372 -22.37 3.93 25.53
CA ASN A 372 -20.93 3.95 25.59
C ASN A 372 -20.38 2.61 25.11
N LEU A 373 -19.51 2.67 24.09
CA LEU A 373 -18.82 1.53 23.53
C LEU A 373 -18.14 0.69 24.62
N VAL A 374 -17.31 1.33 25.43
CA VAL A 374 -16.48 0.65 26.40
C VAL A 374 -17.33 0.08 27.52
N GLY A 375 -18.42 0.76 27.90
CA GLY A 375 -19.42 0.18 28.79
C GLY A 375 -19.99 -1.14 28.27
N GLU A 376 -20.25 -1.29 26.97
CA GLU A 376 -20.72 -2.56 26.39
C GLU A 376 -19.64 -3.66 26.40
N LEU A 377 -18.39 -3.30 26.12
CA LEU A 377 -17.24 -4.22 26.18
C LEU A 377 -16.88 -4.64 27.61
N LEU A 378 -17.11 -3.78 28.60
CA LEU A 378 -16.89 -4.11 30.01
C LEU A 378 -18.04 -4.94 30.58
N ALA A 379 -19.28 -4.70 30.19
CA ALA A 379 -20.43 -5.46 30.71
C ALA A 379 -20.49 -6.90 30.19
N THR A 380 -19.98 -7.15 28.98
CA THR A 380 -20.06 -8.45 28.31
C THR A 380 -18.75 -9.22 28.48
N ALA A 381 -18.80 -10.44 29.01
CA ALA A 381 -17.60 -11.29 29.05
C ALA A 381 -17.30 -11.88 27.64
N PRO A 382 -16.05 -11.83 27.16
CA PRO A 382 -15.64 -12.55 25.95
C PRO A 382 -15.78 -14.06 26.13
N ASP A 383 -16.14 -14.78 25.06
CA ASP A 383 -16.14 -16.25 25.08
C ASP A 383 -14.74 -16.79 24.81
N TYR A 384 -13.92 -16.87 25.86
CA TYR A 384 -12.53 -17.31 25.78
C TYR A 384 -12.38 -18.76 25.30
N ASN A 385 -13.45 -19.57 25.29
CA ASN A 385 -13.41 -20.95 24.76
C ASN A 385 -13.20 -21.00 23.24
N LEU A 386 -13.41 -19.87 22.55
CA LEU A 386 -13.11 -19.72 21.12
C LEU A 386 -11.61 -19.52 20.84
N LEU A 387 -10.80 -19.32 21.88
CA LEU A 387 -9.34 -19.14 21.77
C LEU A 387 -8.62 -20.47 21.98
N THR A 388 -7.49 -20.63 21.28
CA THR A 388 -6.53 -21.68 21.64
C THR A 388 -5.85 -21.34 22.97
N ARG A 389 -5.29 -22.36 23.64
CA ARG A 389 -4.60 -22.19 24.92
C ARG A 389 -3.40 -21.23 24.81
N GLU A 390 -2.69 -21.30 23.69
CA GLU A 390 -1.55 -20.44 23.39
C GLU A 390 -2.01 -18.98 23.28
N LYS A 391 -3.07 -18.72 22.49
CA LYS A 391 -3.63 -17.37 22.33
C LYS A 391 -4.20 -16.80 23.61
N TYR A 392 -4.84 -17.63 24.45
CA TYR A 392 -5.30 -17.19 25.76
C TYR A 392 -4.12 -16.77 26.66
N THR A 393 -3.04 -17.54 26.65
CA THR A 393 -1.82 -17.22 27.42
C THR A 393 -1.13 -15.94 26.91
N GLU A 394 -1.12 -15.72 25.59
CA GLU A 394 -0.60 -14.49 24.97
C GLU A 394 -1.37 -13.24 25.42
N ILE A 395 -2.71 -13.29 25.45
CA ILE A 395 -3.52 -12.14 25.88
C ILE A 395 -3.41 -11.89 27.40
N VAL A 396 -3.30 -12.94 28.22
CA VAL A 396 -3.04 -12.82 29.65
C VAL A 396 -1.68 -12.14 29.88
N THR A 397 -0.65 -12.58 29.17
CA THR A 397 0.69 -12.00 29.25
C THR A 397 0.72 -10.54 28.78
N THR A 398 -0.01 -10.23 27.70
CA THR A 398 -0.14 -8.88 27.17
C THR A 398 -0.83 -7.96 28.17
N ALA A 399 -1.98 -8.37 28.72
CA ALA A 399 -2.75 -7.58 29.68
C ALA A 399 -1.92 -7.25 30.93
N PHE A 400 -1.20 -8.25 31.49
CA PHE A 400 -0.36 -8.05 32.66
C PHE A 400 0.84 -7.13 32.39
N ARG A 401 1.57 -7.33 31.29
CA ARG A 401 2.74 -6.50 30.98
C ARG A 401 2.33 -5.05 30.69
N LEU A 402 1.21 -4.88 29.98
CA LEU A 402 0.69 -3.57 29.65
C LEU A 402 0.18 -2.84 30.91
N SER A 403 -0.45 -3.53 31.87
CA SER A 403 -0.87 -2.91 33.14
C SER A 403 0.32 -2.44 33.97
N VAL A 404 1.39 -3.22 34.05
CA VAL A 404 2.64 -2.83 34.74
C VAL A 404 3.26 -1.59 34.09
N PHE A 405 3.28 -1.53 32.75
CA PHE A 405 3.72 -0.35 32.02
C PHE A 405 2.85 0.87 32.30
N ILE A 406 1.54 0.73 32.19
CA ILE A 406 0.59 1.82 32.43
C ILE A 406 0.77 2.39 33.84
N TYR A 407 0.91 1.54 34.85
CA TYR A 407 1.08 2.01 36.22
C TYR A 407 2.43 2.73 36.43
N ASN A 408 3.53 2.17 35.91
CA ASN A 408 4.88 2.66 36.23
C ASN A 408 5.32 3.86 35.38
N ASP A 409 4.97 3.85 34.09
CA ASP A 409 5.57 4.74 33.10
C ASP A 409 4.56 5.71 32.47
N THR A 410 3.28 5.66 32.89
CA THR A 410 2.24 6.59 32.44
C THR A 410 1.56 7.26 33.63
N ARG A 411 0.85 8.37 33.39
CA ARG A 411 0.01 9.04 34.40
C ARG A 411 -1.44 8.58 34.39
N LEU A 412 -1.76 7.50 33.68
CA LEU A 412 -3.16 7.07 33.49
C LEU A 412 -3.77 6.52 34.78
N ALA A 413 -2.98 5.82 35.61
CA ALA A 413 -3.42 5.36 36.92
C ALA A 413 -3.84 6.54 37.82
N GLU A 414 -3.00 7.58 37.88
CA GLU A 414 -3.30 8.82 38.60
C GLU A 414 -4.45 9.62 37.97
N LYS A 415 -4.60 9.57 36.63
CA LYS A 415 -5.66 10.30 35.92
C LYS A 415 -7.04 9.70 36.17
N TYR A 416 -7.17 8.37 36.06
CA TYR A 416 -8.48 7.71 36.02
C TYR A 416 -8.84 6.93 37.29
N PHE A 417 -7.85 6.52 38.08
CA PHE A 417 -8.05 5.59 39.20
C PHE A 417 -7.55 6.12 40.55
N TYR A 418 -7.27 7.43 40.67
CA TYR A 418 -6.73 8.02 41.91
C TYR A 418 -7.65 7.94 43.13
N LEU A 419 -8.96 7.77 42.92
CA LEU A 419 -9.95 7.61 43.98
C LEU A 419 -10.08 6.16 44.47
N LEU A 420 -9.50 5.20 43.76
CA LEU A 420 -9.42 3.82 44.25
C LEU A 420 -8.35 3.75 45.35
N ALA A 421 -8.76 3.41 46.57
CA ALA A 421 -7.88 3.31 47.73
C ALA A 421 -7.09 1.99 47.74
N LEU A 422 -6.44 1.69 46.61
CA LEU A 422 -5.72 0.44 46.35
C LEU A 422 -4.21 0.66 46.40
N VAL A 423 -3.48 -0.33 46.90
CA VAL A 423 -2.02 -0.36 46.79
C VAL A 423 -1.59 -0.70 45.36
N LYS A 424 -0.32 -0.45 45.03
CA LYS A 424 0.26 -0.68 43.69
C LYS A 424 -0.13 -2.03 43.06
N THR A 425 0.07 -3.12 43.77
CA THR A 425 -0.20 -4.49 43.26
C THR A 425 -1.68 -4.68 42.95
N ASP A 426 -2.54 -4.15 43.80
CA ASP A 426 -3.99 -4.30 43.70
C ASP A 426 -4.52 -3.48 42.53
N LEU A 427 -4.03 -2.25 42.36
CA LEU A 427 -4.38 -1.40 41.22
C LEU A 427 -3.93 -2.01 39.89
N ILE A 428 -2.70 -2.53 39.82
CA ILE A 428 -2.21 -3.22 38.62
C ILE A 428 -3.08 -4.45 38.29
N THR A 429 -3.55 -5.18 39.30
CA THR A 429 -4.43 -6.35 39.12
C THR A 429 -5.78 -5.94 38.52
N VAL A 430 -6.41 -4.88 39.03
CA VAL A 430 -7.67 -4.35 38.49
C VAL A 430 -7.48 -3.86 37.05
N MET A 431 -6.42 -3.10 36.79
CA MET A 431 -6.10 -2.64 35.44
C MET A 431 -5.85 -3.80 34.47
N ALA A 432 -5.16 -4.85 34.91
CA ALA A 432 -4.91 -6.03 34.09
C ALA A 432 -6.20 -6.80 33.79
N ALA A 433 -7.16 -6.85 34.73
CA ALA A 433 -8.46 -7.47 34.50
C ALA A 433 -9.28 -6.71 33.43
N ILE A 434 -9.28 -5.38 33.49
CA ILE A 434 -9.87 -4.51 32.45
C ILE A 434 -9.23 -4.83 31.10
N LEU A 435 -7.89 -4.83 31.04
CA LEU A 435 -7.14 -5.11 29.81
C LEU A 435 -7.36 -6.51 29.26
N LEU A 436 -7.51 -7.53 30.11
CA LEU A 436 -7.80 -8.88 29.66
C LEU A 436 -9.18 -8.97 28.99
N ARG A 437 -10.20 -8.37 29.61
CA ARG A 437 -11.55 -8.32 29.05
C ARG A 437 -11.58 -7.59 27.71
N LEU A 438 -10.99 -6.40 27.64
CA LEU A 438 -10.91 -5.63 26.40
C LEU A 438 -10.06 -6.36 25.35
N GLY A 439 -8.96 -6.98 25.75
CA GLY A 439 -8.07 -7.76 24.88
C GLY A 439 -8.75 -8.98 24.27
N GLY A 440 -9.58 -9.68 25.04
CA GLY A 440 -10.43 -10.77 24.56
C GLY A 440 -11.39 -10.29 23.47
N HIS A 441 -12.03 -9.14 23.66
CA HIS A 441 -12.88 -8.53 22.63
C HIS A 441 -12.12 -8.09 21.39
N VAL A 442 -10.95 -7.47 21.54
CA VAL A 442 -10.11 -7.10 20.39
C VAL A 442 -9.74 -8.35 19.58
N LEU A 443 -9.31 -9.43 20.23
CA LEU A 443 -8.88 -10.64 19.54
C LEU A 443 -10.03 -11.39 18.85
N LEU A 444 -11.18 -11.52 19.51
CA LEU A 444 -12.32 -12.31 19.01
C LEU A 444 -13.22 -11.53 18.04
N ASN A 445 -13.32 -10.21 18.18
CA ASN A 445 -14.30 -9.41 17.44
C ASN A 445 -13.70 -8.50 16.36
N SER A 446 -12.36 -8.38 16.28
CA SER A 446 -11.74 -7.58 15.20
C SER A 446 -11.82 -8.30 13.87
N GLN A 447 -12.21 -7.57 12.83
CA GLN A 447 -12.09 -8.01 11.45
C GLN A 447 -10.64 -7.86 10.98
N ARG A 448 -10.14 -8.84 10.22
CA ARG A 448 -8.77 -8.85 9.72
C ARG A 448 -8.78 -8.83 8.19
N ASP A 449 -8.29 -7.74 7.62
CA ASP A 449 -8.17 -7.55 6.18
C ASP A 449 -6.72 -7.69 5.73
N ASN A 450 -6.47 -8.57 4.76
CA ASN A 450 -5.16 -8.67 4.11
C ASN A 450 -5.05 -7.59 3.03
N LEU A 451 -4.21 -6.59 3.28
CA LEU A 451 -3.85 -5.52 2.36
C LEU A 451 -2.54 -5.91 1.67
N CYS A 452 -2.58 -6.09 0.35
CA CYS A 452 -1.39 -6.32 -0.45
C CYS A 452 -1.06 -5.05 -1.23
N TYR A 453 -0.02 -4.34 -0.82
CA TYR A 453 0.52 -3.25 -1.61
C TYR A 453 1.51 -3.85 -2.58
N ARG A 454 1.15 -3.95 -3.86
CA ARG A 454 2.20 -4.07 -4.85
C ARG A 454 3.03 -2.80 -4.72
N GLN A 455 4.25 -2.92 -4.20
CA GLN A 455 5.27 -1.91 -4.46
C GLN A 455 5.16 -1.68 -5.96
N ARG A 456 5.04 -0.42 -6.37
CA ARG A 456 5.10 -0.06 -7.80
C ARG A 456 6.54 -0.28 -8.32
N GLU A 457 7.24 -1.30 -7.81
CA GLU A 457 8.39 -1.95 -8.43
C GLU A 457 7.84 -2.69 -9.62
N GLY A 458 7.76 -2.01 -10.77
CA GLY A 458 7.30 -2.65 -11.97
C GLY A 458 5.86 -3.11 -11.82
N ILE A 459 4.98 -2.33 -12.39
CA ILE A 459 3.89 -2.91 -13.15
C ILE A 459 4.59 -3.86 -14.18
N ASP A 460 4.91 -5.08 -13.74
CA ASP A 460 5.63 -6.13 -14.47
C ASP A 460 5.05 -7.51 -14.12
N ALA A 461 4.33 -7.66 -13.00
CA ALA A 461 3.64 -8.91 -12.69
C ALA A 461 2.25 -9.04 -13.36
N MET A 462 2.04 -8.45 -14.54
CA MET A 462 0.97 -8.70 -15.53
C MET A 462 0.90 -7.58 -16.59
N ASN A 463 1.58 -6.45 -16.37
CA ASN A 463 1.50 -5.26 -17.21
C ASN A 463 2.93 -4.76 -17.53
N GLU A 464 3.84 -5.66 -17.95
CA GLU A 464 5.23 -5.33 -18.27
C GLU A 464 5.33 -4.26 -19.37
N ASN A 465 5.29 -2.99 -18.97
CA ASN A 465 5.01 -1.84 -19.82
C ASN A 465 6.25 -0.93 -19.93
N ASN A 466 6.54 -0.58 -21.18
CA ASN A 466 7.36 0.52 -21.71
C ASN A 466 8.91 0.47 -21.58
N ASP A 467 9.51 -0.04 -20.51
CA ASP A 467 10.97 0.13 -20.35
C ASP A 467 11.83 -0.72 -21.29
N GLU A 468 11.31 -1.84 -21.82
CA GLU A 468 12.07 -2.77 -22.67
C GLU A 468 12.65 -2.10 -23.93
N PHE A 469 11.98 -1.08 -24.48
CA PHE A 469 12.37 -0.46 -25.75
C PHE A 469 12.45 1.07 -25.76
N GLU A 470 11.99 1.80 -24.73
CA GLU A 470 11.98 3.28 -24.74
C GLU A 470 13.37 3.90 -25.00
N ASN A 471 14.45 3.23 -24.60
CA ASN A 471 15.83 3.70 -24.79
C ASN A 471 16.51 3.13 -26.06
N CYS A 472 15.74 2.52 -26.97
CA CYS A 472 16.29 1.92 -28.18
C CYS A 472 16.41 2.91 -29.35
N GLY A 473 17.57 3.58 -29.47
CA GLY A 473 17.93 4.32 -30.70
C GLY A 473 17.95 3.46 -31.99
N ILE A 474 17.72 4.10 -33.14
CA ILE A 474 17.60 3.47 -34.47
C ILE A 474 18.95 2.88 -34.93
N LEU A 475 18.97 1.62 -35.38
CA LEU A 475 20.17 0.98 -35.94
C LEU A 475 20.39 1.37 -37.41
N PRO A 476 21.64 1.40 -37.91
CA PRO A 476 21.91 1.54 -39.34
C PRO A 476 21.35 0.32 -40.09
N MET A 477 20.36 0.57 -40.97
CA MET A 477 19.59 -0.46 -41.65
C MET A 477 20.22 -0.88 -42.98
N PRO A 478 20.48 -2.18 -43.21
CA PRO A 478 20.70 -2.69 -44.56
C PRO A 478 19.34 -2.74 -45.30
N THR A 479 19.32 -2.22 -46.53
CA THR A 479 18.10 -1.99 -47.33
C THR A 479 17.37 -3.28 -47.72
N ASP A 480 18.06 -4.41 -47.71
CA ASP A 480 17.51 -5.74 -47.98
C ASP A 480 16.54 -6.23 -46.89
N ARG A 481 16.68 -5.79 -45.63
CA ARG A 481 15.77 -6.18 -44.54
C ARG A 481 14.38 -5.58 -44.64
N ILE A 482 14.22 -4.44 -45.33
CA ILE A 482 12.96 -3.70 -45.40
C ILE A 482 11.83 -4.60 -45.90
N SER A 483 12.10 -5.39 -46.96
CA SER A 483 11.14 -6.29 -47.59
C SER A 483 11.34 -7.76 -47.26
N ALA A 484 12.31 -8.10 -46.41
CA ALA A 484 12.56 -9.48 -46.05
C ALA A 484 11.62 -9.94 -44.93
N ASN A 485 11.09 -11.16 -45.08
CA ASN A 485 10.57 -11.88 -43.92
C ASN A 485 11.75 -12.28 -43.03
N VAL A 486 11.67 -11.96 -41.73
CA VAL A 486 12.76 -12.19 -40.77
C VAL A 486 13.19 -13.65 -40.69
N PHE A 487 12.25 -14.60 -40.76
CA PHE A 487 12.54 -16.02 -40.65
C PHE A 487 13.27 -16.50 -41.90
N SER A 488 12.80 -16.07 -43.08
CA SER A 488 13.49 -16.35 -44.33
C SER A 488 14.88 -15.70 -44.41
N TYR A 489 15.02 -14.48 -43.90
CA TYR A 489 16.29 -13.74 -43.89
C TYR A 489 17.37 -14.46 -43.09
N TYR A 490 17.02 -14.98 -41.90
CA TYR A 490 17.97 -15.73 -41.07
C TYR A 490 18.01 -17.23 -41.37
N GLY A 491 17.19 -17.73 -42.30
CA GLY A 491 17.09 -19.16 -42.60
C GLY A 491 16.50 -19.99 -41.46
N VAL A 492 15.62 -19.41 -40.64
CA VAL A 492 14.94 -20.09 -39.53
C VAL A 492 13.99 -21.15 -40.09
N ASN A 493 14.19 -22.39 -39.70
CA ASN A 493 13.25 -23.47 -39.93
C ASN A 493 12.29 -23.54 -38.75
N ALA A 494 11.12 -22.91 -38.89
CA ALA A 494 10.15 -22.77 -37.81
C ALA A 494 9.77 -24.10 -37.12
N ILE A 495 9.82 -25.23 -37.83
CA ILE A 495 9.49 -26.53 -37.23
C ILE A 495 10.58 -26.98 -36.27
N THR A 496 11.84 -26.97 -36.70
CA THR A 496 12.95 -27.48 -35.87
C THR A 496 13.33 -26.46 -34.80
N ASP A 497 13.51 -25.20 -35.19
CA ASP A 497 14.10 -24.18 -34.32
C ASP A 497 13.14 -23.78 -33.19
N PHE A 498 11.83 -23.77 -33.43
CA PHE A 498 10.87 -23.46 -32.37
C PHE A 498 10.70 -24.63 -31.40
N VAL A 499 10.76 -25.87 -31.88
CA VAL A 499 10.71 -27.05 -31.01
C VAL A 499 11.94 -27.10 -30.11
N ASP A 500 13.12 -26.88 -30.67
CA ASP A 500 14.36 -26.85 -29.90
C ASP A 500 14.36 -25.69 -28.89
N CYS A 501 13.90 -24.51 -29.29
CA CYS A 501 13.78 -23.38 -28.37
C CYS A 501 12.76 -23.64 -27.26
N TYR A 502 11.61 -24.26 -27.56
CA TYR A 502 10.60 -24.62 -26.58
C TYR A 502 11.17 -25.60 -25.55
N ASN A 503 11.86 -26.65 -26.00
CA ASN A 503 12.48 -27.65 -25.13
C ASN A 503 13.54 -27.01 -24.23
N ASN A 504 14.38 -26.11 -24.76
CA ASN A 504 15.38 -25.39 -23.96
C ASN A 504 14.74 -24.53 -22.85
N VAL A 505 13.64 -23.82 -23.16
CA VAL A 505 12.90 -23.03 -22.16
C VAL A 505 12.23 -23.97 -21.15
N HIS A 506 11.65 -25.08 -21.62
CA HIS A 506 11.02 -26.09 -20.76
C HIS A 506 12.00 -26.70 -19.77
N ASP A 507 13.19 -27.10 -20.23
CA ASP A 507 14.22 -27.73 -19.40
C ASP A 507 14.78 -26.75 -18.35
N SER A 508 14.84 -25.45 -18.67
CA SER A 508 15.25 -24.41 -17.72
C SER A 508 14.25 -24.13 -16.58
N LEU A 509 13.03 -24.69 -16.65
CA LEU A 509 12.00 -24.49 -15.62
C LEU A 509 12.43 -25.01 -14.24
N ALA A 510 13.31 -26.01 -14.18
CA ALA A 510 13.80 -26.56 -12.92
C ALA A 510 14.70 -25.58 -12.13
N GLU A 511 15.32 -24.60 -12.80
CA GLU A 511 16.23 -23.64 -12.16
C GLU A 511 15.53 -22.37 -11.65
N ILE A 512 14.28 -22.11 -12.08
CA ILE A 512 13.53 -20.87 -11.80
C ILE A 512 12.53 -21.09 -10.64
N GLU A 513 12.82 -21.96 -9.68
CA GLU A 513 12.06 -22.03 -8.42
C GLU A 513 12.68 -21.09 -7.37
N PRO A 514 12.28 -19.81 -7.27
CA PRO A 514 12.24 -19.18 -5.96
C PRO A 514 10.98 -19.71 -5.27
N GLU A 515 11.20 -20.35 -4.12
CA GLU A 515 10.18 -20.70 -3.14
C GLU A 515 9.09 -19.63 -3.10
N TYR A 516 7.88 -19.97 -3.56
CA TYR A 516 6.73 -19.16 -3.19
C TYR A 516 6.68 -19.20 -1.65
N PRO A 517 6.77 -18.06 -0.95
CA PRO A 517 6.68 -18.07 0.50
C PRO A 517 5.38 -18.77 0.85
N GLU A 518 5.52 -19.87 1.59
CA GLU A 518 4.43 -20.75 1.98
C GLU A 518 3.23 -19.91 2.42
N LYS A 519 2.07 -20.27 1.86
CA LYS A 519 0.71 -19.90 2.28
C LYS A 519 0.72 -18.99 3.51
N PHE A 520 0.54 -17.68 3.27
CA PHE A 520 0.38 -16.64 4.30
C PHE A 520 -0.01 -17.24 5.64
N SER A 521 0.96 -17.44 6.55
CA SER A 521 0.64 -17.81 7.92
C SER A 521 -0.36 -16.78 8.44
N ASN A 522 -1.33 -17.19 9.26
CA ASN A 522 -2.33 -16.27 9.83
C ASN A 522 -1.73 -15.23 10.80
N ASP A 523 -0.41 -15.24 10.97
CA ASP A 523 0.32 -14.37 11.87
C ASP A 523 0.62 -13.02 11.23
N SER A 524 0.68 -11.99 12.08
CA SER A 524 0.93 -10.64 11.66
C SER A 524 2.41 -10.45 11.26
N PRO A 525 2.72 -9.63 10.24
CA PRO A 525 4.10 -9.25 9.89
C PRO A 525 4.98 -8.82 11.09
N ILE A 526 4.48 -7.97 11.99
CA ILE A 526 5.21 -7.60 13.22
C ILE A 526 5.45 -8.78 14.16
N PHE A 527 4.52 -9.73 14.24
CA PHE A 527 4.72 -10.96 15.00
C PHE A 527 5.86 -11.79 14.40
N ARG A 528 5.87 -12.00 13.08
CA ARG A 528 6.94 -12.74 12.38
C ARG A 528 8.30 -12.08 12.57
N PHE A 529 8.37 -10.76 12.45
CA PHE A 529 9.59 -10.01 12.71
C PHE A 529 10.07 -10.22 14.15
N ALA A 530 9.17 -10.08 15.13
CA ALA A 530 9.51 -10.30 16.52
C ALA A 530 9.95 -11.75 16.79
N ASP A 531 9.27 -12.74 16.22
CA ASP A 531 9.57 -14.17 16.40
C ASP A 531 10.93 -14.53 15.82
N ARG A 532 11.24 -14.03 14.62
CA ARG A 532 12.56 -14.11 13.99
C ARG A 532 13.65 -13.52 14.89
N LEU A 533 13.40 -12.36 15.51
CA LEU A 533 14.34 -11.80 16.49
C LEU A 533 14.55 -12.70 17.73
N HIS A 534 13.52 -13.40 18.23
CA HIS A 534 13.70 -14.33 19.34
C HIS A 534 14.64 -15.46 18.93
N SER A 535 14.39 -16.10 17.79
CA SER A 535 15.25 -17.15 17.26
C SER A 535 16.70 -16.68 17.10
N ILE A 536 16.91 -15.56 16.41
CA ILE A 536 18.23 -15.00 16.13
C ILE A 536 18.99 -14.72 17.43
N CYS A 537 18.32 -14.10 18.41
CA CYS A 537 18.94 -13.76 19.68
C CYS A 537 19.24 -14.98 20.56
N MET A 538 18.45 -16.06 20.44
CA MET A 538 18.69 -17.33 21.14
C MET A 538 19.90 -18.07 20.56
N GLN A 539 20.01 -18.09 19.24
CA GLN A 539 21.14 -18.68 18.52
C GLN A 539 22.41 -17.82 18.60
N LYS A 540 22.29 -16.57 19.11
CA LYS A 540 23.38 -15.60 19.27
C LYS A 540 24.06 -15.23 17.95
N TYR A 541 23.28 -15.11 16.88
CA TYR A 541 23.78 -14.53 15.63
C TYR A 541 24.23 -13.08 15.85
N GLU A 542 25.34 -12.72 15.22
CA GLU A 542 25.78 -11.34 15.09
C GLU A 542 25.18 -10.76 13.82
N ILE A 543 24.42 -9.68 13.96
CA ILE A 543 23.68 -9.02 12.88
C ILE A 543 24.28 -7.63 12.69
N GLU A 544 24.82 -7.36 11.51
CA GLU A 544 25.37 -6.06 11.12
C GLU A 544 24.40 -5.29 10.22
N ALA A 545 23.67 -6.02 9.36
CA ALA A 545 22.74 -5.46 8.40
C ALA A 545 21.36 -6.15 8.45
N VAL A 546 20.35 -5.51 7.84
CA VAL A 546 19.00 -6.10 7.79
C VAL A 546 18.98 -7.35 6.93
N GLU A 547 19.86 -7.45 5.94
CA GLU A 547 20.03 -8.60 5.07
C GLU A 547 20.43 -9.85 5.87
N ASP A 548 21.33 -9.70 6.87
CA ASP A 548 21.74 -10.80 7.75
C ASP A 548 20.53 -11.36 8.53
N LEU A 549 19.65 -10.46 8.98
CA LEU A 549 18.44 -10.81 9.71
C LEU A 549 17.46 -11.59 8.84
N VAL A 550 17.37 -11.26 7.55
CA VAL A 550 16.50 -11.97 6.59
C VAL A 550 17.09 -13.33 6.19
N SER A 551 18.41 -13.42 6.04
CA SER A 551 19.08 -14.67 5.68
C SER A 551 19.24 -15.66 6.84
N ALA A 552 19.07 -15.21 8.09
CA ALA A 552 19.29 -16.05 9.25
C ALA A 552 18.25 -17.19 9.36
N ASP A 553 18.75 -18.40 9.67
CA ASP A 553 17.91 -19.57 9.93
C ASP A 553 17.12 -19.40 11.23
N THR A 554 15.82 -19.67 11.19
CA THR A 554 14.94 -19.56 12.35
C THR A 554 14.67 -20.91 13.00
N LEU A 555 14.74 -20.98 14.33
CA LEU A 555 14.33 -22.15 15.11
C LEU A 555 12.83 -22.41 14.94
N PRO A 556 12.38 -23.66 15.00
CA PRO A 556 10.96 -24.00 15.10
C PRO A 556 10.29 -23.35 16.32
N GLU A 557 9.02 -22.96 16.19
CA GLU A 557 8.26 -22.30 17.24
C GLU A 557 8.23 -23.08 18.58
N GLN A 558 8.14 -24.42 18.50
CA GLN A 558 8.13 -25.29 19.67
C GLN A 558 9.44 -25.19 20.46
N GLU A 559 10.59 -25.17 19.78
CA GLU A 559 11.90 -25.05 20.42
C GLU A 559 12.08 -23.69 21.10
N ILE A 560 11.63 -22.61 20.46
CA ILE A 560 11.65 -21.26 21.06
C ILE A 560 10.84 -21.24 22.36
N ASN A 561 9.64 -21.83 22.35
CA ASN A 561 8.78 -21.88 23.52
C ASN A 561 9.40 -22.69 24.67
N GLU A 562 10.00 -23.84 24.38
CA GLU A 562 10.70 -24.66 25.38
C GLU A 562 11.88 -23.90 26.01
N ILE A 563 12.69 -23.23 25.19
CA ILE A 563 13.83 -22.43 25.67
C ILE A 563 13.35 -21.28 26.58
N LEU A 564 12.28 -20.56 26.18
CA LEU A 564 11.72 -19.46 26.97
C LEU A 564 11.17 -19.91 28.32
N GLN A 565 10.61 -21.11 28.41
CA GLN A 565 10.13 -21.68 29.67
C GLN A 565 11.27 -22.02 30.63
N ILE A 566 12.41 -22.51 30.11
CA ILE A 566 13.58 -22.90 30.92
C ILE A 566 14.35 -21.67 31.41
N PHE A 567 14.37 -20.58 30.64
CA PHE A 567 15.16 -19.39 30.98
C PHE A 567 14.74 -18.77 32.31
N ASN A 568 15.74 -18.51 33.17
CA ASN A 568 15.53 -17.69 34.36
C ASN A 568 15.42 -16.20 34.00
N THR A 569 15.02 -15.37 34.97
CA THR A 569 14.81 -13.92 34.76
C THR A 569 16.06 -13.20 34.24
N SER A 570 17.27 -13.58 34.66
CA SER A 570 18.51 -12.98 34.15
C SER A 570 18.72 -13.30 32.66
N GLN A 571 18.53 -14.55 32.26
CA GLN A 571 18.63 -14.99 30.87
C GLN A 571 17.56 -14.31 29.99
N ARG A 572 16.32 -14.21 30.47
CA ARG A 572 15.24 -13.49 29.77
C ARG A 572 15.53 -12.01 29.59
N CYS A 573 16.10 -11.35 30.61
CA CYS A 573 16.56 -9.97 30.52
C CYS A 573 17.67 -9.78 29.49
N GLN A 574 18.65 -10.69 29.46
CA GLN A 574 19.73 -10.66 28.46
C GLN A 574 19.18 -10.84 27.04
N LEU A 575 18.26 -11.80 26.85
CA LEU A 575 17.58 -12.03 25.58
C LEU A 575 16.81 -10.77 25.13
N LEU A 576 16.02 -10.18 26.02
CA LEU A 576 15.25 -8.98 25.73
C LEU A 576 16.16 -7.79 25.36
N THR A 577 17.34 -7.68 25.97
CA THR A 577 18.31 -6.63 25.64
C THR A 577 18.72 -6.70 24.17
N ASN A 578 19.00 -7.90 23.67
CA ASN A 578 19.36 -8.12 22.26
C ASN A 578 18.16 -7.89 21.33
N ILE A 579 16.98 -8.42 21.68
CA ILE A 579 15.76 -8.22 20.90
C ILE A 579 15.44 -6.73 20.78
N ALA A 580 15.51 -5.98 21.88
CA ALA A 580 15.24 -4.54 21.89
C ALA A 580 16.21 -3.75 21.02
N LYS A 581 17.50 -4.13 21.05
CA LYS A 581 18.54 -3.53 20.21
C LYS A 581 18.21 -3.72 18.73
N TYR A 582 18.07 -4.97 18.30
CA TYR A 582 17.84 -5.29 16.88
C TYR A 582 16.47 -4.83 16.39
N PHE A 583 15.44 -4.86 17.23
CA PHE A 583 14.16 -4.26 16.91
C PHE A 583 14.32 -2.77 16.58
N GLN A 584 14.92 -1.99 17.48
CA GLN A 584 15.03 -0.54 17.25
C GLN A 584 15.96 -0.16 16.10
N GLN A 585 17.00 -0.97 15.85
CA GLN A 585 17.93 -0.79 14.74
C GLN A 585 17.30 -1.11 13.38
N PHE A 586 16.58 -2.22 13.27
CA PHE A 586 16.17 -2.76 11.96
C PHE A 586 14.68 -2.66 11.65
N VAL A 587 13.80 -2.28 12.59
CA VAL A 587 12.34 -2.27 12.34
C VAL A 587 11.94 -1.43 11.13
N TYR A 588 12.59 -0.28 10.91
CA TYR A 588 12.31 0.55 9.74
C TYR A 588 12.76 -0.15 8.45
N GLN A 589 14.02 -0.60 8.42
CA GLN A 589 14.60 -1.25 7.25
C GLN A 589 13.85 -2.54 6.89
N TYR A 590 13.43 -3.33 7.87
CA TYR A 590 12.70 -4.58 7.67
C TYR A 590 11.37 -4.36 6.94
N PHE A 591 10.53 -3.45 7.43
CA PHE A 591 9.21 -3.21 6.83
C PHE A 591 9.27 -2.34 5.57
N HIS A 592 10.29 -1.50 5.42
CA HIS A 592 10.41 -0.63 4.25
C HIS A 592 11.16 -1.28 3.08
N LYS A 593 12.16 -2.14 3.35
CA LYS A 593 12.97 -2.80 2.31
C LYS A 593 12.51 -4.22 1.95
N ILE A 594 11.92 -4.97 2.88
CA ILE A 594 11.74 -6.43 2.73
C ILE A 594 10.26 -6.84 2.71
N GLU A 595 9.48 -6.51 3.75
CA GLU A 595 8.06 -6.95 3.88
C GLU A 595 7.03 -5.89 3.47
N ASN A 596 7.36 -5.01 2.53
CA ASN A 596 6.49 -3.91 2.12
C ASN A 596 5.24 -4.33 1.32
N THR A 597 5.09 -5.63 1.00
CA THR A 597 4.02 -6.10 0.11
C THR A 597 2.78 -6.59 0.81
N VAL A 598 2.84 -6.91 2.11
CA VAL A 598 1.76 -7.58 2.83
C VAL A 598 1.54 -6.91 4.19
N GLN A 599 0.30 -6.53 4.44
CA GLN A 599 -0.10 -5.97 5.71
C GLN A 599 -1.46 -6.52 6.10
N LEU A 600 -1.62 -6.82 7.38
CA LEU A 600 -2.90 -7.14 7.99
C LEU A 600 -3.44 -5.87 8.64
N LYS A 601 -4.66 -5.48 8.30
CA LYS A 601 -5.42 -4.44 9.00
C LYS A 601 -6.43 -5.11 9.92
N SER A 602 -6.24 -4.95 11.22
CA SER A 602 -7.20 -5.34 12.24
C SER A 602 -8.13 -4.16 12.54
N THR A 603 -9.43 -4.37 12.47
CA THR A 603 -10.45 -3.33 12.63
C THR A 603 -11.51 -3.79 13.63
N LEU A 604 -11.74 -3.03 14.70
CA LEU A 604 -12.80 -3.34 15.67
C LEU A 604 -14.09 -2.61 15.31
N CYS A 605 -15.12 -3.41 15.01
CA CYS A 605 -16.48 -2.96 14.71
C CYS A 605 -17.45 -3.61 15.70
N VAL A 606 -18.19 -2.80 16.44
CA VAL A 606 -18.96 -3.18 17.62
C VAL A 606 -20.40 -3.50 17.27
N THR A 607 -20.93 -2.86 16.23
CA THR A 607 -22.23 -3.25 15.68
C THR A 607 -22.06 -4.49 14.81
N LEU A 608 -21.00 -4.56 13.99
CA LEU A 608 -20.73 -5.69 13.11
C LEU A 608 -20.62 -7.04 13.86
N LYS A 609 -20.07 -7.06 15.08
CA LYS A 609 -19.94 -8.29 15.88
C LYS A 609 -21.29 -8.89 16.29
N ALA A 610 -22.35 -8.08 16.34
CA ALA A 610 -23.70 -8.55 16.69
C ALA A 610 -24.37 -9.30 15.53
N PHE A 611 -23.89 -9.10 14.30
CA PHE A 611 -24.39 -9.80 13.12
C PHE A 611 -23.75 -11.18 13.01
N LYS A 612 -24.56 -12.17 12.64
CA LYS A 612 -24.06 -13.52 12.40
C LYS A 612 -23.24 -13.54 11.12
N GLN A 613 -22.04 -14.11 11.20
CA GLN A 613 -21.14 -14.29 10.07
C GLN A 613 -21.16 -15.77 9.64
N ASN A 614 -21.13 -16.04 8.33
CA ASN A 614 -21.04 -17.40 7.77
C ASN A 614 -22.21 -18.36 8.11
N CYS A 615 -23.39 -18.11 7.54
CA CYS A 615 -24.47 -19.10 7.44
C CYS A 615 -25.00 -19.18 5.99
N GLY A 616 -25.68 -20.28 5.62
CA GLY A 616 -26.18 -20.50 4.25
C GLY A 616 -27.21 -19.48 3.73
N THR A 617 -27.75 -18.63 4.60
CA THR A 617 -28.81 -17.64 4.31
C THR A 617 -28.29 -16.21 4.26
N LYS A 618 -27.12 -15.98 3.65
CA LYS A 618 -26.47 -14.66 3.58
C LYS A 618 -27.37 -13.66 2.84
N ASN A 619 -27.68 -12.53 3.46
CA ASN A 619 -28.57 -11.51 2.89
C ASN A 619 -28.01 -10.08 2.95
N ILE A 620 -26.85 -9.87 3.58
CA ILE A 620 -26.16 -8.58 3.65
C ILE A 620 -24.76 -8.70 3.08
N LYS A 621 -24.37 -7.76 2.21
CA LYS A 621 -22.99 -7.59 1.74
C LYS A 621 -22.31 -6.51 2.59
N ALA A 622 -21.23 -6.85 3.27
CA ALA A 622 -20.40 -5.88 3.97
C ALA A 622 -19.29 -5.37 3.04
N ILE A 623 -19.23 -4.05 2.87
CA ILE A 623 -18.24 -3.35 2.04
C ILE A 623 -17.31 -2.60 2.97
N PHE A 624 -16.01 -2.89 2.91
CA PHE A 624 -14.98 -2.21 3.68
C PHE A 624 -14.34 -1.11 2.83
N LEU A 625 -14.44 0.12 3.28
CA LEU A 625 -13.84 1.28 2.62
C LEU A 625 -12.37 1.45 3.07
N PRO A 626 -11.50 2.11 2.28
CA PRO A 626 -10.08 2.28 2.61
C PRO A 626 -9.82 2.92 3.98
N ASN A 627 -10.65 3.89 4.37
CA ASN A 627 -10.61 4.53 5.69
C ASN A 627 -11.07 3.61 6.85
N GLY A 628 -11.45 2.36 6.55
CA GLY A 628 -11.93 1.35 7.50
C GLY A 628 -13.42 1.40 7.80
N LYS A 629 -14.18 2.37 7.24
CA LYS A 629 -15.64 2.41 7.38
C LYS A 629 -16.25 1.15 6.74
N VAL A 630 -17.17 0.51 7.46
CA VAL A 630 -17.91 -0.66 7.00
C VAL A 630 -19.33 -0.26 6.63
N VAL A 631 -19.76 -0.64 5.44
CA VAL A 631 -21.11 -0.40 4.93
C VAL A 631 -21.77 -1.75 4.65
N GLY A 632 -22.83 -2.08 5.39
CA GLY A 632 -23.63 -3.27 5.15
C GLY A 632 -24.84 -2.93 4.26
N VAL A 633 -24.96 -3.61 3.12
CA VAL A 633 -26.02 -3.39 2.13
C VAL A 633 -26.82 -4.68 1.92
N THR A 634 -28.14 -4.59 1.81
CA THR A 634 -28.99 -5.75 1.56
C THR A 634 -28.77 -6.32 0.14
N ALA A 635 -28.37 -7.59 0.05
CA ALA A 635 -28.16 -8.29 -1.23
C ALA A 635 -29.47 -8.67 -1.93
N LYS A 636 -30.52 -8.86 -1.12
CA LYS A 636 -31.89 -9.19 -1.52
C LYS A 636 -32.87 -8.45 -0.62
N LYS A 637 -34.16 -8.44 -0.99
CA LYS A 637 -35.20 -7.93 -0.09
C LYS A 637 -35.22 -8.78 1.18
N VAL A 638 -35.22 -8.14 2.34
CA VAL A 638 -35.27 -8.78 3.66
C VAL A 638 -36.65 -8.57 4.25
N HIS A 639 -37.30 -9.65 4.68
CA HIS A 639 -38.64 -9.58 5.26
C HIS A 639 -38.60 -9.28 6.76
N LYS A 640 -39.65 -8.65 7.29
CA LYS A 640 -39.81 -8.46 8.74
C LYS A 640 -39.65 -9.80 9.49
N GLY A 641 -38.81 -9.80 10.52
CA GLY A 641 -38.48 -10.97 11.34
C GLY A 641 -37.38 -11.87 10.78
N GLU A 642 -36.90 -11.63 9.55
CA GLU A 642 -35.76 -12.35 8.97
C GLU A 642 -34.45 -11.91 9.66
N GLU A 643 -33.54 -12.87 9.88
CA GLU A 643 -32.22 -12.60 10.46
C GLU A 643 -31.31 -11.93 9.43
N LEU A 644 -30.58 -10.90 9.86
CA LEU A 644 -29.58 -10.18 9.09
C LEU A 644 -28.24 -10.91 9.21
N VAL A 645 -27.83 -11.58 8.14
CA VAL A 645 -26.63 -12.43 8.09
C VAL A 645 -25.66 -11.90 7.04
N ILE A 646 -24.42 -11.64 7.47
CA ILE A 646 -23.39 -11.04 6.64
C ILE A 646 -22.73 -12.08 5.74
N CYS A 647 -22.64 -11.74 4.46
CA CYS A 647 -21.80 -12.40 3.47
C CYS A 647 -20.38 -11.85 3.55
N PRO A 648 -19.38 -12.68 3.90
CA PRO A 648 -17.98 -12.32 3.66
C PRO A 648 -17.68 -12.52 2.17
N ASP A 649 -18.14 -11.61 1.32
CA ASP A 649 -17.64 -11.51 -0.05
C ASP A 649 -16.35 -10.68 -0.03
N PHE A 650 -15.21 -11.35 0.17
CA PHE A 650 -13.88 -10.75 -0.03
C PHE A 650 -13.59 -10.64 -1.52
N ALA A 651 -13.85 -9.47 -2.08
CA ALA A 651 -13.47 -9.17 -3.45
C ALA A 651 -12.01 -8.68 -3.45
N ARG A 652 -11.06 -9.55 -3.84
CA ARG A 652 -9.69 -9.16 -4.22
C ARG A 652 -9.77 -8.13 -5.36
N TYR A 653 -9.89 -6.83 -5.08
CA TYR A 653 -10.01 -5.84 -6.14
C TYR A 653 -8.86 -4.84 -6.18
N ARG A 654 -8.08 -5.01 -7.27
CA ARG A 654 -7.17 -4.06 -7.86
C ARG A 654 -7.98 -2.91 -8.47
N ASP A 655 -8.37 -1.93 -7.69
CA ASP A 655 -8.41 -0.50 -8.06
C ASP A 655 -9.22 0.30 -7.05
N GLN A 656 -8.49 1.08 -6.26
CA GLN A 656 -8.98 1.81 -5.08
C GLN A 656 -9.88 3.01 -5.42
N SER A 657 -9.82 3.52 -6.65
CA SER A 657 -10.64 4.65 -7.11
C SER A 657 -12.05 4.24 -7.52
N ARG A 658 -12.24 3.04 -8.09
CA ARG A 658 -13.55 2.60 -8.62
C ARG A 658 -14.60 2.35 -7.54
N ILE A 659 -14.22 1.83 -6.37
CA ILE A 659 -15.20 1.49 -5.31
C ILE A 659 -15.85 2.76 -4.71
N LEU A 660 -15.08 3.84 -4.56
CA LEU A 660 -15.60 5.11 -4.04
C LEU A 660 -16.67 5.71 -4.96
N ASP A 661 -16.55 5.52 -6.28
CA ASP A 661 -17.56 5.99 -7.23
C ASP A 661 -18.71 4.99 -7.42
N LEU A 662 -18.45 3.68 -7.33
CA LEU A 662 -19.49 2.65 -7.42
C LEU A 662 -20.44 2.67 -6.22
N ALA A 663 -19.94 2.93 -5.00
CA ALA A 663 -20.79 3.06 -3.82
C ALA A 663 -21.68 4.33 -3.85
N ARG A 664 -21.37 5.31 -4.71
CA ARG A 664 -22.07 6.60 -4.80
C ARG A 664 -23.14 6.63 -5.89
N ARG A 665 -23.09 5.75 -6.89
CA ARG A 665 -24.07 5.71 -7.98
C ARG A 665 -25.11 4.64 -7.65
N GLY A 666 -26.28 5.07 -7.20
CA GLY A 666 -27.36 4.26 -6.60
C GLY A 666 -28.02 3.16 -7.46
N ASP A 667 -27.38 2.67 -8.52
CA ASP A 667 -27.94 1.64 -9.39
C ASP A 667 -27.21 0.28 -9.18
N PHE A 668 -27.51 -0.38 -8.05
CA PHE A 668 -27.07 -1.76 -7.79
C PHE A 668 -27.94 -2.78 -8.54
N ASN A 669 -27.93 -2.75 -9.87
CA ASN A 669 -28.47 -3.83 -10.69
C ASN A 669 -27.38 -4.84 -11.07
N PHE A 670 -26.87 -5.58 -10.07
CA PHE A 670 -26.27 -6.87 -10.38
C PHE A 670 -27.41 -7.84 -10.68
N SER A 671 -27.53 -8.20 -11.97
CA SER A 671 -28.47 -9.22 -12.42
C SER A 671 -28.22 -10.50 -11.61
N THR A 672 -29.30 -11.11 -11.15
CA THR A 672 -29.33 -12.22 -10.19
C THR A 672 -28.87 -13.57 -10.76
N SER A 673 -28.01 -13.59 -11.77
CA SER A 673 -27.48 -14.82 -12.36
C SER A 673 -26.08 -15.17 -11.83
N ILE A 674 -25.87 -15.13 -10.50
CA ILE A 674 -24.65 -15.70 -9.88
C ILE A 674 -24.78 -17.22 -9.69
N GLU A 675 -26.00 -17.79 -9.72
CA GLU A 675 -26.14 -19.25 -9.74
C GLU A 675 -25.71 -19.89 -11.08
N ASN A 676 -25.55 -19.10 -12.15
CA ASN A 676 -24.97 -19.60 -13.41
C ASN A 676 -23.51 -19.16 -13.64
N GLU A 677 -22.91 -18.32 -12.79
CA GLU A 677 -21.48 -17.98 -12.90
C GLU A 677 -20.55 -19.08 -12.37
N TYR A 678 -21.08 -20.11 -11.69
CA TYR A 678 -20.30 -21.32 -11.43
C TYR A 678 -20.03 -22.16 -12.68
N GLU A 679 -20.77 -21.98 -13.79
CA GLU A 679 -20.50 -22.69 -15.05
C GLU A 679 -19.62 -21.90 -16.04
N ASN A 680 -19.48 -20.57 -15.88
CA ASN A 680 -18.62 -19.74 -16.75
C ASN A 680 -17.39 -19.17 -16.04
N LEU A 681 -16.84 -19.89 -15.05
CA LEU A 681 -15.40 -19.83 -14.74
C LEU A 681 -14.66 -20.42 -15.95
N GLU A 682 -14.60 -19.64 -17.04
CA GLU A 682 -13.81 -19.92 -18.22
C GLU A 682 -12.35 -20.05 -17.77
N LYS A 683 -11.96 -21.32 -17.59
CA LYS A 683 -10.63 -21.89 -17.41
C LYS A 683 -9.62 -20.90 -16.83
N MET A 684 -9.42 -20.96 -15.50
CA MET A 684 -8.14 -20.51 -14.96
C MET A 684 -7.01 -21.15 -15.79
N PRO A 685 -6.05 -20.37 -16.31
CA PRO A 685 -4.96 -20.93 -17.09
C PRO A 685 -4.25 -21.99 -16.26
N SER A 686 -3.90 -23.12 -16.89
CA SER A 686 -3.30 -24.23 -16.18
C SER A 686 -2.04 -23.75 -15.43
N PRO A 687 -1.72 -24.29 -14.24
CA PRO A 687 -0.48 -23.95 -13.54
C PRO A 687 0.74 -24.10 -14.44
N GLU A 688 0.69 -25.08 -15.35
CA GLU A 688 1.69 -25.33 -16.37
C GLU A 688 1.80 -24.18 -17.38
N PHE A 689 0.70 -23.66 -17.93
CA PHE A 689 0.72 -22.47 -18.79
C PHE A 689 1.37 -21.29 -18.09
N VAL A 690 0.98 -21.02 -16.84
CA VAL A 690 1.53 -19.89 -16.06
C VAL A 690 3.04 -20.07 -15.86
N ARG A 691 3.50 -21.30 -15.62
CA ARG A 691 4.93 -21.63 -15.45
C ARG A 691 5.71 -21.36 -16.74
N HIS A 692 5.23 -21.87 -17.87
CA HIS A 692 5.86 -21.70 -19.17
C HIS A 692 5.87 -20.24 -19.62
N ASN A 693 4.73 -19.54 -19.47
CA ASN A 693 4.60 -18.14 -19.83
C ASN A 693 5.66 -17.28 -19.11
N LYS A 694 5.85 -17.50 -17.80
CA LYS A 694 6.90 -16.81 -17.03
C LYS A 694 8.30 -17.12 -17.52
N ALA A 695 8.59 -18.38 -17.86
CA ALA A 695 9.91 -18.77 -18.34
C ALA A 695 10.23 -18.18 -19.71
N PHE A 696 9.27 -18.15 -20.64
CA PHE A 696 9.42 -17.45 -21.91
C PHE A 696 9.71 -15.97 -21.71
N ILE A 697 8.93 -15.30 -20.87
CA ILE A 697 9.11 -13.87 -20.58
C ILE A 697 10.51 -13.63 -19.99
N ALA A 698 10.94 -14.43 -19.02
CA ALA A 698 12.27 -14.32 -18.41
C ALA A 698 13.39 -14.53 -19.43
N ALA A 699 13.25 -15.54 -20.31
CA ALA A 699 14.21 -15.81 -21.38
C ALA A 699 14.26 -14.67 -22.40
N ILE A 700 13.12 -14.08 -22.76
CA ILE A 700 13.02 -12.93 -23.68
C ILE A 700 13.74 -11.75 -23.04
N LYS A 701 13.41 -11.39 -21.81
CA LYS A 701 14.04 -10.28 -21.09
C LYS A 701 15.56 -10.44 -20.99
N LYS A 702 16.05 -11.63 -20.65
CA LYS A 702 17.49 -11.91 -20.57
C LYS A 702 18.19 -11.69 -21.91
N ASN A 703 17.66 -12.25 -23.00
CA ASN A 703 18.24 -12.08 -24.34
C ASN A 703 18.08 -10.65 -24.85
N LEU A 704 16.99 -9.97 -24.49
CA LEU A 704 16.73 -8.61 -24.89
C LEU A 704 17.72 -7.65 -24.22
N SER A 705 17.99 -7.80 -22.93
CA SER A 705 19.03 -7.02 -22.23
C SER A 705 20.40 -7.18 -22.90
N ALA A 706 20.79 -8.42 -23.25
CA ALA A 706 22.02 -8.68 -23.99
C ALA A 706 22.02 -8.04 -25.39
N TRP A 707 20.89 -8.07 -26.10
CA TRP A 707 20.75 -7.40 -27.40
C TRP A 707 20.81 -5.88 -27.28
N ILE A 708 20.22 -5.28 -26.25
CA ILE A 708 20.27 -3.83 -26.01
C ILE A 708 21.73 -3.38 -25.88
N GLU A 709 22.57 -4.17 -25.23
CA GLU A 709 24.02 -3.93 -25.08
C GLU A 709 24.81 -4.21 -26.37
N SER A 710 24.43 -5.22 -27.14
CA SER A 710 25.13 -5.67 -28.36
C SER A 710 24.22 -5.76 -29.58
N ARG A 711 23.66 -4.62 -29.99
CA ARG A 711 22.61 -4.58 -31.03
C ARG A 711 23.05 -5.03 -32.41
N LEU A 712 24.35 -5.01 -32.71
CA LEU A 712 24.90 -5.46 -34.00
C LEU A 712 25.15 -6.97 -34.04
N ASP A 713 24.96 -7.68 -32.93
CA ASP A 713 25.13 -9.13 -32.87
C ASP A 713 23.98 -9.85 -33.58
N VAL A 714 24.30 -10.38 -34.76
CA VAL A 714 23.38 -11.11 -35.62
C VAL A 714 22.87 -12.40 -34.95
N ASN A 715 23.69 -13.04 -34.10
CA ASN A 715 23.29 -14.26 -33.40
C ASN A 715 22.26 -13.94 -32.29
N LEU A 716 22.43 -12.83 -31.57
CA LEU A 716 21.43 -12.38 -30.60
C LEU A 716 20.11 -12.01 -31.29
N GLN A 717 20.16 -11.33 -32.45
CA GLN A 717 18.97 -11.03 -33.24
C GLN A 717 18.25 -12.31 -33.71
N LEU A 718 19.00 -13.30 -34.18
CA LEU A 718 18.47 -14.62 -34.57
C LEU A 718 17.82 -15.34 -33.38
N ASN A 719 18.52 -15.43 -32.24
CA ASN A 719 18.01 -16.09 -31.04
C ASN A 719 16.73 -15.43 -30.52
N LEU A 720 16.67 -14.10 -30.49
CA LEU A 720 15.46 -13.36 -30.12
C LEU A 720 14.33 -13.61 -31.12
N THR A 721 14.64 -13.65 -32.42
CA THR A 721 13.64 -13.97 -33.47
C THR A 721 13.02 -15.34 -33.24
N ILE A 722 13.84 -16.36 -32.99
CA ILE A 722 13.39 -17.72 -32.69
C ILE A 722 12.57 -17.73 -31.40
N LEU A 723 13.04 -17.04 -30.35
CA LEU A 723 12.38 -17.02 -29.05
C LEU A 723 11.01 -16.32 -29.09
N TYR A 724 10.90 -15.16 -29.76
CA TYR A 724 9.61 -14.50 -29.96
C TYR A 724 8.66 -15.33 -30.84
N GLY A 725 9.17 -15.96 -31.91
CA GLY A 725 8.39 -16.85 -32.76
C GLY A 725 7.85 -18.06 -32.00
N THR A 726 8.69 -18.67 -31.17
CA THR A 726 8.33 -19.79 -30.29
C THR A 726 7.30 -19.38 -29.26
N TYR A 727 7.51 -18.23 -28.60
CA TYR A 727 6.58 -17.71 -27.60
C TYR A 727 5.20 -17.41 -28.21
N ASN A 728 5.14 -16.74 -29.37
CA ASN A 728 3.87 -16.47 -30.04
C ASN A 728 3.18 -17.75 -30.53
N SER A 729 3.94 -18.77 -30.93
CA SER A 729 3.40 -20.09 -31.25
C SER A 729 2.83 -20.79 -30.01
N PHE A 730 3.54 -20.71 -28.88
CA PHE A 730 3.06 -21.20 -27.59
C PHE A 730 1.75 -20.50 -27.18
N LEU A 731 1.67 -19.18 -27.28
CA LEU A 731 0.45 -18.44 -27.00
C LEU A 731 -0.69 -18.83 -27.95
N ALA A 732 -0.42 -19.00 -29.25
CA ALA A 732 -1.45 -19.43 -30.20
C ALA A 732 -2.03 -20.83 -29.90
N LEU A 733 -1.26 -21.70 -29.25
CA LEU A 733 -1.71 -23.04 -28.84
C LEU A 733 -2.51 -23.04 -27.53
N HIS A 734 -2.32 -22.06 -26.65
CA HIS A 734 -2.87 -22.06 -25.29
C HIS A 734 -3.88 -20.94 -25.03
N CYS A 735 -3.83 -19.87 -25.81
CA CYS A 735 -4.70 -18.72 -25.71
C CYS A 735 -5.62 -18.67 -26.93
N GLU A 736 -6.88 -18.31 -26.71
CA GLU A 736 -7.82 -18.08 -27.80
C GLU A 736 -7.35 -16.90 -28.67
N GLU A 737 -7.85 -16.85 -29.90
CA GLU A 737 -7.46 -15.83 -30.88
C GLU A 737 -7.75 -14.39 -30.42
N LYS A 738 -8.71 -14.23 -29.50
CA LYS A 738 -9.14 -12.95 -28.93
C LYS A 738 -8.46 -12.60 -27.60
N ASP A 739 -7.55 -13.44 -27.11
CA ASP A 739 -6.89 -13.24 -25.82
C ASP A 739 -5.91 -12.06 -25.88
N GLU A 740 -6.05 -11.13 -24.94
CA GLU A 740 -5.18 -9.95 -24.79
C GLU A 740 -3.69 -10.31 -24.68
N THR A 741 -3.35 -11.44 -24.05
CA THR A 741 -1.98 -11.95 -23.89
C THR A 741 -1.36 -12.29 -25.24
N ARG A 742 -2.14 -12.89 -26.14
CA ARG A 742 -1.71 -13.24 -27.50
C ARG A 742 -1.38 -11.99 -28.31
N PHE A 743 -2.19 -10.93 -28.19
CA PHE A 743 -1.91 -9.65 -28.86
C PHE A 743 -0.64 -8.98 -28.35
N LEU A 744 -0.42 -8.96 -27.04
CA LEU A 744 0.80 -8.39 -26.46
C LEU A 744 2.07 -9.10 -26.96
N GLY A 745 2.05 -10.43 -27.07
CA GLY A 745 3.16 -11.19 -27.65
C GLY A 745 3.48 -10.80 -29.10
N VAL A 746 2.45 -10.62 -29.93
CA VAL A 746 2.60 -10.17 -31.33
C VAL A 746 3.13 -8.74 -31.41
N LEU A 747 2.64 -7.84 -30.56
CA LEU A 747 3.07 -6.44 -30.52
C LEU A 747 4.54 -6.30 -30.09
N LYS A 748 4.97 -7.06 -29.06
CA LYS A 748 6.38 -7.09 -28.63
C LYS A 748 7.30 -7.56 -29.76
N PHE A 749 6.92 -8.65 -30.44
CA PHE A 749 7.69 -9.12 -31.60
C PHE A 749 7.72 -8.09 -32.72
N SER A 750 6.59 -7.44 -33.00
CA SER A 750 6.49 -6.42 -34.06
C SER A 750 7.36 -5.20 -33.77
N MET A 751 7.46 -4.77 -32.51
CA MET A 751 8.38 -3.72 -32.09
C MET A 751 9.84 -4.13 -32.35
N PHE A 752 10.22 -5.33 -31.93
CA PHE A 752 11.57 -5.86 -32.15
C PHE A 752 11.92 -5.92 -33.65
N LEU A 753 10.98 -6.36 -34.49
CA LEU A 753 11.14 -6.39 -35.95
C LEU A 753 11.35 -4.99 -36.54
N ALA A 754 10.50 -4.03 -36.13
CA ALA A 754 10.61 -2.66 -36.58
C ALA A 754 12.00 -2.11 -36.22
N LEU A 755 12.45 -2.24 -34.97
CA LEU A 755 13.76 -1.75 -34.52
C LEU A 755 14.96 -2.36 -35.25
N ASN A 756 14.83 -3.58 -35.78
CA ASN A 756 15.87 -4.26 -36.55
C ASN A 756 15.74 -4.09 -38.07
N GLY A 757 14.79 -3.25 -38.53
CA GLY A 757 14.62 -2.87 -39.93
C GLY A 757 13.72 -3.78 -40.77
N PHE A 758 13.07 -4.78 -40.17
CA PHE A 758 12.13 -5.69 -40.83
C PHE A 758 10.74 -5.05 -40.95
N LEU A 759 10.66 -3.95 -41.70
CA LEU A 759 9.50 -3.06 -41.70
C LEU A 759 8.25 -3.67 -42.36
N GLN A 760 8.39 -4.38 -43.48
CA GLN A 760 7.24 -5.03 -44.12
C GLN A 760 6.66 -6.13 -43.22
N HIS A 761 7.50 -6.99 -42.64
CA HIS A 761 7.04 -8.04 -41.74
C HIS A 761 6.38 -7.49 -40.47
N SER A 762 6.94 -6.41 -39.89
CA SER A 762 6.30 -5.73 -38.76
C SER A 762 4.96 -5.08 -39.15
N THR A 763 4.87 -4.53 -40.36
CA THR A 763 3.62 -4.00 -40.92
C THR A 763 2.57 -5.09 -41.09
N ASP A 764 2.93 -6.25 -41.64
CA ASP A 764 2.02 -7.38 -41.84
C ASP A 764 1.39 -7.81 -40.51
N ASN A 765 2.18 -7.87 -39.43
CA ASN A 765 1.66 -8.19 -38.10
C ASN A 765 0.65 -7.14 -37.60
N ILE A 766 0.90 -5.86 -37.83
CA ILE A 766 -0.02 -4.78 -37.44
C ILE A 766 -1.29 -4.78 -38.29
N VAL A 767 -1.18 -5.06 -39.59
CA VAL A 767 -2.34 -5.18 -40.47
C VAL A 767 -3.19 -6.37 -40.02
N HIS A 768 -2.59 -7.53 -39.78
CA HIS A 768 -3.30 -8.70 -39.29
C HIS A 768 -3.97 -8.46 -37.93
N PHE A 769 -3.28 -7.77 -37.01
CA PHE A 769 -3.85 -7.33 -35.74
C PHE A 769 -5.10 -6.45 -35.92
N VAL A 770 -5.06 -5.50 -36.84
CA VAL A 770 -6.22 -4.63 -37.13
C VAL A 770 -7.34 -5.40 -37.83
N GLU A 771 -7.03 -6.26 -38.80
CA GLU A 771 -8.02 -7.09 -39.48
C GLU A 771 -8.77 -7.99 -38.50
N LEU A 772 -8.06 -8.60 -37.56
CA LEU A 772 -8.68 -9.44 -36.54
C LEU A 772 -9.56 -8.63 -35.59
N THR A 773 -9.08 -7.46 -35.13
CA THR A 773 -9.86 -6.60 -34.23
C THR A 773 -11.08 -5.99 -34.90
N GLU A 774 -11.03 -5.73 -36.21
CA GLU A 774 -12.18 -5.25 -36.99
C GLU A 774 -13.16 -6.37 -37.34
N THR A 775 -12.68 -7.55 -37.73
CA THR A 775 -13.55 -8.69 -38.13
C THR A 775 -14.37 -9.21 -36.96
N ASP A 776 -13.76 -9.27 -35.78
CA ASP A 776 -14.39 -9.80 -34.55
C ASP A 776 -14.96 -8.72 -33.63
N ASP A 777 -14.89 -7.44 -34.04
CA ASP A 777 -15.27 -6.26 -33.26
C ASP A 777 -14.72 -6.26 -31.83
N ILE A 778 -13.42 -6.53 -31.70
CA ILE A 778 -12.75 -6.70 -30.41
C ILE A 778 -12.52 -5.32 -29.77
N HIS A 779 -12.98 -5.15 -28.53
CA HIS A 779 -12.71 -3.97 -27.72
C HIS A 779 -11.83 -4.34 -26.53
N PHE A 780 -10.61 -3.81 -26.51
CA PHE A 780 -9.67 -4.05 -25.43
C PHE A 780 -10.11 -3.30 -24.17
N LYS A 781 -10.19 -4.03 -23.05
CA LYS A 781 -10.38 -3.40 -21.73
C LYS A 781 -9.06 -2.80 -21.25
N ASN A 782 -7.95 -3.40 -21.65
CA ASN A 782 -6.62 -2.93 -21.30
C ASN A 782 -6.13 -1.84 -22.25
N ILE A 783 -5.92 -0.64 -21.71
CA ILE A 783 -5.46 0.51 -22.49
C ILE A 783 -4.06 0.34 -23.06
N GLU A 784 -3.26 -0.53 -22.45
CA GLU A 784 -1.90 -0.80 -22.85
C GLU A 784 -1.80 -1.37 -24.26
N ILE A 785 -2.79 -2.18 -24.68
CA ILE A 785 -2.79 -2.76 -26.02
C ILE A 785 -2.86 -1.65 -27.07
N TYR A 786 -3.65 -0.60 -26.83
CA TYR A 786 -3.67 0.58 -27.69
C TYR A 786 -2.32 1.29 -27.69
N ARG A 787 -1.72 1.50 -26.50
CA ARG A 787 -0.41 2.15 -26.37
C ARG A 787 0.67 1.40 -27.15
N GLN A 788 0.82 0.09 -26.92
CA GLN A 788 1.84 -0.72 -27.60
C GLN A 788 1.63 -0.76 -29.11
N SER A 789 0.38 -0.92 -29.56
CA SER A 789 0.07 -0.89 -30.98
C SER A 789 0.49 0.43 -31.63
N LEU A 790 0.17 1.55 -30.97
CA LEU A 790 0.51 2.89 -31.44
C LEU A 790 2.03 3.16 -31.38
N CYS A 791 2.74 2.63 -30.38
CA CYS A 791 4.20 2.67 -30.29
C CYS A 791 4.85 1.92 -31.45
N VAL A 792 4.39 0.70 -31.76
CA VAL A 792 4.90 -0.10 -32.89
C VAL A 792 4.68 0.65 -34.20
N ILE A 793 3.47 1.17 -34.41
CA ILE A 793 3.13 1.97 -35.59
C ILE A 793 4.05 3.18 -35.74
N ARG A 794 4.28 3.90 -34.64
CA ARG A 794 5.20 5.03 -34.62
C ARG A 794 6.59 4.63 -35.08
N CYS A 795 7.12 3.53 -34.52
CA CYS A 795 8.44 3.02 -34.90
C CYS A 795 8.51 2.70 -36.40
N ILE A 796 7.53 1.97 -36.93
CA ILE A 796 7.46 1.61 -38.36
C ILE A 796 7.40 2.86 -39.25
N ILE A 797 6.48 3.79 -38.95
CA ILE A 797 6.27 5.00 -39.78
C ILE A 797 7.50 5.90 -39.77
N GLU A 798 8.08 6.16 -38.60
CA GLU A 798 9.25 7.03 -38.50
C GLU A 798 10.45 6.43 -39.24
N GLN A 799 10.61 5.11 -39.24
CA GLN A 799 11.61 4.44 -40.05
C GLN A 799 11.33 4.53 -41.55
N TYR A 800 10.09 4.33 -42.00
CA TYR A 800 9.74 4.54 -43.40
C TYR A 800 10.01 5.98 -43.85
N ILE A 801 9.68 6.98 -43.03
CA ILE A 801 9.97 8.39 -43.34
C ILE A 801 11.48 8.60 -43.51
N ASN A 802 12.30 8.03 -42.63
CA ASN A 802 13.76 8.15 -42.72
C ASN A 802 14.32 7.49 -44.00
N ILE A 803 13.74 6.39 -44.45
CA ILE A 803 14.20 5.64 -45.62
C ILE A 803 13.69 6.27 -46.92
N MET A 804 12.43 6.69 -47.00
CA MET A 804 11.83 7.25 -48.22
C MET A 804 12.55 8.52 -48.70
N VAL A 805 13.21 9.24 -47.80
CA VAL A 805 14.08 10.37 -48.12
C VAL A 805 15.33 9.95 -48.91
N ASN A 806 15.80 8.71 -48.74
CA ASN A 806 17.07 8.22 -49.30
C ASN A 806 16.88 7.15 -50.38
N CYS A 807 15.79 6.38 -50.37
CA CYS A 807 15.54 5.26 -51.26
C CYS A 807 14.18 5.43 -51.97
N PRO A 808 14.15 5.86 -53.25
CA PRO A 808 12.90 6.08 -53.98
C PRO A 808 12.15 4.80 -54.37
N GLU A 809 12.77 3.62 -54.23
CA GLU A 809 12.23 2.31 -54.62
C GLU A 809 11.35 1.66 -53.54
N VAL A 810 11.23 2.25 -52.35
CA VAL A 810 10.37 1.71 -51.28
C VAL A 810 8.92 1.78 -51.72
N ASP A 811 8.25 0.63 -51.71
CA ASP A 811 6.83 0.51 -52.02
C ASP A 811 6.00 1.41 -51.10
N SER A 812 5.20 2.29 -51.72
CA SER A 812 4.32 3.22 -51.02
C SER A 812 3.13 2.55 -50.34
N GLU A 813 2.85 1.29 -50.66
CA GLU A 813 1.68 0.57 -50.16
C GLU A 813 1.76 0.29 -48.65
N TYR A 814 2.89 -0.22 -48.17
CA TYR A 814 3.10 -0.54 -46.75
C TYR A 814 2.94 0.67 -45.81
N PRO A 815 3.60 1.82 -46.04
CA PRO A 815 3.37 3.01 -45.22
C PRO A 815 1.90 3.47 -45.19
N LYS A 816 1.17 3.30 -46.31
CA LYS A 816 -0.27 3.61 -46.38
C LYS A 816 -1.08 2.64 -45.53
N MET A 817 -0.79 1.34 -45.59
CA MET A 817 -1.46 0.33 -44.76
C MET A 817 -1.27 0.66 -43.27
N VAL A 818 -0.05 0.94 -42.82
CA VAL A 818 0.23 1.30 -41.42
C VAL A 818 -0.51 2.57 -41.00
N LEU A 819 -0.55 3.59 -41.87
CA LEU A 819 -1.28 4.82 -41.59
C LEU A 819 -2.80 4.56 -41.47
N VAL A 820 -3.36 3.67 -42.30
CA VAL A 820 -4.76 3.26 -42.21
C VAL A 820 -5.02 2.49 -40.91
N SER A 821 -4.17 1.52 -40.56
CA SER A 821 -4.22 0.79 -39.28
C SER A 821 -4.19 1.73 -38.07
N SER A 822 -3.36 2.77 -38.10
CA SER A 822 -3.33 3.83 -37.09
C SER A 822 -4.68 4.50 -36.91
N SER A 823 -5.37 4.82 -38.01
CA SER A 823 -6.68 5.46 -37.97
C SER A 823 -7.74 4.55 -37.34
N PHE A 824 -7.71 3.25 -37.62
CA PHE A 824 -8.64 2.28 -37.04
C PHE A 824 -8.46 2.16 -35.52
N ILE A 825 -7.21 2.04 -35.08
CA ILE A 825 -6.87 1.94 -33.65
C ILE A 825 -7.26 3.23 -32.91
N LEU A 826 -6.99 4.40 -33.49
CA LEU A 826 -7.39 5.69 -32.90
C LEU A 826 -8.91 5.82 -32.79
N LYS A 827 -9.66 5.38 -33.80
CA LYS A 827 -11.12 5.38 -33.76
C LYS A 827 -11.66 4.50 -32.63
N ARG A 828 -11.08 3.31 -32.41
CA ARG A 828 -11.46 2.43 -31.28
C ARG A 828 -11.09 3.04 -29.93
N LEU A 829 -9.90 3.63 -29.82
CA LEU A 829 -9.47 4.33 -28.61
C LEU A 829 -10.38 5.53 -28.29
N GLN A 830 -10.85 6.24 -29.31
CA GLN A 830 -11.85 7.30 -29.16
C GLN A 830 -13.15 6.75 -28.56
N ILE A 831 -13.70 5.67 -29.13
CA ILE A 831 -14.92 5.04 -28.62
C ILE A 831 -14.72 4.57 -27.17
N HIS A 832 -13.56 4.00 -26.86
CA HIS A 832 -13.21 3.58 -25.51
C HIS A 832 -13.14 4.77 -24.53
N ALA A 833 -12.52 5.88 -24.94
CA ALA A 833 -12.45 7.11 -24.15
C ALA A 833 -13.83 7.77 -23.97
N GLU A 834 -14.67 7.76 -25.00
CA GLU A 834 -16.03 8.31 -24.96
C GLU A 834 -16.98 7.46 -24.11
N ALA A 835 -16.87 6.13 -24.18
CA ALA A 835 -17.66 5.21 -23.35
C ALA A 835 -17.28 5.30 -21.86
N LEU A 836 -16.04 5.69 -21.59
CA LEU A 836 -15.49 5.85 -20.24
C LEU A 836 -15.09 7.31 -20.04
N ILE A 837 -16.05 8.23 -20.14
CA ILE A 837 -15.97 9.71 -20.07
C ILE A 837 -14.88 10.30 -19.14
N ASP A 838 -14.41 9.53 -18.14
CA ASP A 838 -13.45 9.92 -17.11
C ASP A 838 -12.08 9.18 -17.18
N ASN A 839 -11.74 8.46 -18.26
CA ASN A 839 -10.40 7.84 -18.41
C ASN A 839 -9.39 8.85 -18.98
N GLU A 840 -8.74 9.60 -18.07
CA GLU A 840 -7.73 10.61 -18.41
C GLU A 840 -6.54 10.01 -19.19
N GLU A 841 -6.11 8.78 -18.87
CA GLU A 841 -5.05 8.10 -19.59
C GLU A 841 -5.44 7.82 -21.05
N ALA A 842 -6.67 7.34 -21.28
CA ALA A 842 -7.19 7.10 -22.63
C ALA A 842 -7.28 8.38 -23.45
N SER A 843 -7.78 9.44 -22.82
CA SER A 843 -7.91 10.74 -23.46
C SER A 843 -6.54 11.32 -23.82
N SER A 844 -5.57 11.23 -22.92
CA SER A 844 -4.20 11.69 -23.15
C SER A 844 -3.53 10.91 -24.29
N LEU A 845 -3.60 9.57 -24.26
CA LEU A 845 -3.06 8.70 -25.28
C LEU A 845 -3.69 8.96 -26.65
N TYR A 846 -5.02 9.15 -26.69
CA TYR A 846 -5.75 9.49 -27.91
C TYR A 846 -5.29 10.83 -28.50
N MET A 847 -5.15 11.86 -27.67
CA MET A 847 -4.73 13.20 -28.11
C MET A 847 -3.29 13.21 -28.63
N GLU A 848 -2.38 12.51 -27.94
CA GLU A 848 -0.98 12.35 -28.35
C GLU A 848 -0.90 11.69 -29.73
N TYR A 849 -1.51 10.53 -29.90
CA TYR A 849 -1.38 9.76 -31.14
C TYR A 849 -2.23 10.29 -32.29
N CYS A 850 -3.33 11.02 -32.04
CA CYS A 850 -4.00 11.82 -33.07
C CYS A 850 -3.07 12.88 -33.67
N THR A 851 -2.29 13.55 -32.82
CA THR A 851 -1.32 14.56 -33.25
C THR A 851 -0.23 13.93 -34.11
N HIS A 852 0.31 12.78 -33.68
CA HIS A 852 1.27 12.01 -34.45
C HIS A 852 0.71 11.55 -35.81
N HIS A 853 -0.50 10.98 -35.81
CA HIS A 853 -1.17 10.52 -37.03
C HIS A 853 -1.32 11.64 -38.06
N TYR A 854 -1.77 12.83 -37.62
CA TYR A 854 -1.90 13.99 -38.51
C TYR A 854 -0.55 14.42 -39.09
N LYS A 855 0.51 14.44 -38.26
CA LYS A 855 1.88 14.76 -38.69
C LYS A 855 2.35 13.76 -39.74
N TRP A 856 2.22 12.46 -39.50
CA TRP A 856 2.65 11.41 -40.42
C TRP A 856 1.89 11.46 -41.74
N LYS A 857 0.56 11.62 -41.70
CA LYS A 857 -0.28 11.81 -42.89
C LYS A 857 0.18 13.00 -43.74
N THR A 858 0.49 14.12 -43.09
CA THR A 858 0.98 15.33 -43.77
C THR A 858 2.32 15.08 -44.45
N VAL A 859 3.26 14.42 -43.77
CA VAL A 859 4.57 14.05 -44.33
C VAL A 859 4.44 13.11 -45.51
N PHE A 860 3.66 12.03 -45.38
CA PHE A 860 3.46 11.06 -46.47
C PHE A 860 2.76 11.69 -47.67
N ASN A 861 1.70 12.48 -47.47
CA ASN A 861 1.05 13.18 -48.56
C ASN A 861 2.01 14.10 -49.29
N SER A 862 2.81 14.89 -48.55
CA SER A 862 3.82 15.78 -49.14
C SER A 862 4.84 15.02 -49.97
N PHE A 863 5.27 13.84 -49.51
CA PHE A 863 6.23 12.98 -50.23
C PHE A 863 5.62 12.31 -51.47
N LEU A 864 4.38 11.81 -51.36
CA LEU A 864 3.68 11.11 -52.44
C LEU A 864 3.24 12.06 -53.56
N THR A 865 2.88 13.31 -53.23
CA THR A 865 2.55 14.33 -54.21
C THR A 865 3.78 15.08 -54.74
N MET A 866 4.97 14.80 -54.22
CA MET A 866 6.19 15.49 -54.63
C MET A 866 6.53 15.16 -56.09
N PRO A 867 6.71 16.15 -56.97
CA PRO A 867 7.14 15.91 -58.33
C PRO A 867 8.47 15.13 -58.36
N PRO A 868 8.65 14.16 -59.28
CA PRO A 868 9.87 13.34 -59.36
C PRO A 868 11.16 14.16 -59.40
N ASP A 869 11.13 15.31 -60.08
CA ASP A 869 12.27 16.22 -60.20
C ASP A 869 12.66 16.87 -58.86
N LEU A 870 11.67 17.25 -58.03
CA LEU A 870 11.92 17.80 -56.70
C LEU A 870 12.44 16.72 -55.75
N LYS A 871 11.91 15.49 -55.86
CA LYS A 871 12.40 14.32 -55.12
C LYS A 871 13.88 14.05 -55.45
N ASN A 872 14.23 14.05 -56.73
CA ASN A 872 15.61 13.89 -57.20
C ASN A 872 16.53 15.04 -56.75
N PHE A 873 16.04 16.27 -56.74
CA PHE A 873 16.78 17.44 -56.26
C PHE A 873 17.12 17.30 -54.76
N LEU A 874 16.16 16.93 -53.92
CA LEU A 874 16.38 16.74 -52.48
C LEU A 874 17.43 15.65 -52.19
N VAL A 875 17.34 14.50 -52.89
CA VAL A 875 18.31 13.41 -52.76
C VAL A 875 19.71 13.87 -53.18
N LYS A 876 19.83 14.63 -54.28
CA LYS A 876 21.12 15.15 -54.76
C LYS A 876 21.69 16.22 -53.83
N SER A 877 20.86 17.08 -53.23
CA SER A 877 21.32 18.17 -52.36
C SER A 877 21.93 17.75 -51.02
N LYS A 878 21.74 16.48 -50.62
CA LYS A 878 22.36 15.90 -49.41
C LYS A 878 23.68 15.16 -49.67
N LYS A 879 24.03 14.86 -50.93
CA LYS A 879 25.37 14.38 -51.31
C LYS A 879 26.28 15.57 -51.53
#